data_AF-A0A2P6TRA9-F1
#
_entry.id   AF-A0A2P6TRA9-F1
#
_cell.length_a   1.000
_cell.length_b   1.000
_cell.length_c   1.000
_cell.angle_alpha   90.00
_cell.angle_beta   90.00
_cell.angle_gamma   90.00
#
_symmetry.space_group_name_H-M   'P 1'
#
loop_
_entity.id
_entity.type
_entity.pdbx_description
1 polymer ?
#
loop_
_entity_poly.entity_id
_entity_poly.type
_entity_poly.pdbx_seq_one_letter_code
_entity_poly.pdbx_strand_id
1 'polypeptide(L)'
;MTASASASPLRPLLPGGQRPARLQLLSVTLCAILVLVVTAGFSLVHQGHAVASTLRSARWLQLPGQALPPRLSVPWEPALSKEELLRGLSYYGSGLRLQRVAAKLLAGKPIKIYMLGGSVTGGGGASSPDLAYAARFFQFVNTSFPHSEHVFVNRAIAASTAFLYAPCLRHHVPEDADLVVLEFTINERAEAPMTSPERRSYEQVVRQLLGYPSQPAVLLLHTYAWWEARGDGLDRGLFYHPPEQDLTLFSHYYDLPSLSLRAATWHLQRAGVPRFKVDKVPMPGRGHWYFAPNGSMVLGEIPSGVPPSQQQQYFTVDGLHPANLGHAALAELLAHPLIRAVWEVQAGEAIRQADRRMHPRLAPLPPPMIPASQDATTTFCAMMEDFKPMVKRHRGFQYAPERPQAPDFMHQKWGWRASRPGSWAELELDTRSEVDQGDTLIWLSHLRSYQGMGTALIECKSGCTCEPTKLDGTWNRRASLFWSTRVFVSRHPQCLIRVTVLPDPGEFPQQGHKVALVAVMVAHLQEGMAQAGTLVHAGAKVANKELLEVAQQAAAAGAKVVLEALDKPRSSVQSKGAAADLVTETDVASEKAILAAIQAAFPNHAVLGEEGGVSGDTSSEYLWCVDPLDGTTNFAHGYPSFAVSVAVLRHTTPVASTVVEFCGGPGTWVTRTYTAARNGGAFCNGNPIQVSKVHDVANSLLVTGFGYEHDECWAQNMQLFKHYTDVAQGVRRLGSAAIDMCHVASGIADAYWEYRLKPWDMAAGVLIVEEAGGSVTTMDGRAFSVFDRSVVVSNGFIHEQLLGKMEPCTTKLVESGIDLSQWFVPKGYRVHSGAQLE
;
A
#
# COMPACT_ATOMS: atom_id res chain seq x y z
N MET A 1 -28.03 -47.85 45.19
CA MET A 1 -29.20 -48.62 44.74
C MET A 1 -29.19 -48.55 43.21
N THR A 2 -28.62 -49.57 42.54
CA THR A 2 -29.28 -50.60 41.69
C THR A 2 -29.79 -50.06 40.34
N ALA A 3 -29.70 -50.68 39.15
CA ALA A 3 -28.98 -51.83 38.56
C ALA A 3 -29.39 -51.93 37.06
N SER A 4 -28.43 -52.13 36.16
CA SER A 4 -28.34 -53.10 35.03
C SER A 4 -29.52 -53.51 34.08
N ALA A 5 -29.09 -53.89 32.85
CA ALA A 5 -29.66 -54.82 31.84
C ALA A 5 -30.66 -54.26 30.81
N SER A 6 -30.85 -54.77 29.57
CA SER A 6 -30.07 -55.37 28.46
C SER A 6 -31.09 -55.98 27.45
N ALA A 7 -30.79 -55.94 26.14
CA ALA A 7 -31.24 -56.84 25.04
C ALA A 7 -32.54 -56.56 24.21
N SER A 8 -32.33 -56.26 22.91
CA SER A 8 -32.89 -56.70 21.59
C SER A 8 -34.14 -57.63 21.49
N PRO A 9 -34.81 -57.84 20.30
CA PRO A 9 -34.33 -57.71 18.90
C PRO A 9 -35.29 -57.21 17.78
N LEU A 10 -34.70 -57.05 16.58
CA LEU A 10 -35.23 -56.72 15.24
C LEU A 10 -35.91 -57.92 14.52
N ARG A 11 -36.90 -57.76 13.62
CA ARG A 11 -36.87 -57.66 12.10
C ARG A 11 -38.12 -58.42 11.53
N PRO A 12 -38.45 -58.53 10.21
CA PRO A 12 -37.90 -57.95 8.95
C PRO A 12 -38.98 -57.38 7.96
N LEU A 13 -38.64 -56.74 6.81
CA LEU A 13 -38.54 -57.37 5.47
C LEU A 13 -37.99 -56.40 4.38
N LEU A 14 -37.20 -56.96 3.44
CA LEU A 14 -36.64 -56.44 2.16
C LEU A 14 -37.61 -56.76 0.97
N PRO A 15 -37.31 -56.62 -0.36
CA PRO A 15 -36.09 -56.22 -1.15
C PRO A 15 -36.39 -55.23 -2.34
N GLY A 16 -35.53 -54.79 -3.28
CA GLY A 16 -34.12 -54.98 -3.66
C GLY A 16 -33.81 -54.47 -5.11
N GLY A 17 -32.52 -54.19 -5.42
CA GLY A 17 -31.89 -54.08 -6.77
C GLY A 17 -31.37 -52.67 -7.18
N GLN A 18 -30.14 -52.39 -7.68
CA GLN A 18 -28.95 -53.15 -8.11
C GLN A 18 -27.65 -52.26 -8.11
N ARG A 19 -26.50 -52.86 -7.69
CA ARG A 19 -25.06 -52.71 -8.12
C ARG A 19 -24.24 -51.40 -7.88
N PRO A 20 -22.88 -51.45 -7.82
CA PRO A 20 -21.99 -52.36 -7.07
C PRO A 20 -20.83 -51.65 -6.31
N ALA A 21 -20.16 -52.40 -5.42
CA ALA A 21 -19.20 -51.96 -4.40
C ALA A 21 -17.72 -51.95 -4.83
N ARG A 22 -16.94 -51.00 -4.30
CA ARG A 22 -15.47 -51.09 -4.05
C ARG A 22 -15.05 -50.05 -3.01
N LEU A 23 -15.03 -50.39 -1.72
CA LEU A 23 -14.29 -49.62 -0.68
C LEU A 23 -14.31 -50.34 0.68
N GLN A 24 -13.59 -51.45 0.81
CA GLN A 24 -13.12 -51.96 2.11
C GLN A 24 -11.82 -52.76 1.88
N LEU A 25 -10.70 -52.03 1.80
CA LEU A 25 -9.33 -52.55 1.87
C LEU A 25 -8.37 -51.35 1.91
N LEU A 26 -8.37 -50.57 2.99
CA LEU A 26 -7.38 -49.49 3.18
C LEU A 26 -7.08 -49.13 4.65
N SER A 27 -7.56 -49.92 5.63
CA SER A 27 -7.30 -49.66 7.05
C SER A 27 -6.23 -50.58 7.67
N VAL A 28 -5.69 -51.55 6.93
CA VAL A 28 -4.71 -52.53 7.48
C VAL A 28 -3.28 -52.34 6.92
N THR A 29 -3.08 -51.46 5.94
CA THR A 29 -1.76 -51.24 5.31
C THR A 29 -0.99 -50.02 5.88
N LEU A 30 -1.67 -49.07 6.54
CA LEU A 30 -1.01 -47.87 7.08
C LEU A 30 -0.29 -48.10 8.42
N CYS A 31 -0.71 -49.06 9.24
CA CYS A 31 -0.02 -49.37 10.51
C CYS A 31 1.27 -50.19 10.34
N ALA A 32 1.45 -50.89 9.22
CA ALA A 32 2.66 -51.68 8.97
C ALA A 32 3.85 -50.84 8.44
N ILE A 33 3.58 -49.66 7.83
CA ILE A 33 4.61 -48.79 7.27
C ILE A 33 5.18 -47.84 8.33
N LEU A 34 4.38 -47.43 9.33
CA LEU A 34 4.86 -46.56 10.42
C LEU A 34 5.80 -47.26 11.41
N VAL A 35 5.70 -48.58 11.58
CA VAL A 35 6.54 -49.35 12.51
C VAL A 35 7.90 -49.73 11.91
N LEU A 36 8.02 -49.80 10.57
CA LEU A 36 9.28 -50.03 9.86
C LEU A 36 10.14 -48.76 9.71
N VAL A 37 9.54 -47.57 9.71
CA VAL A 37 10.29 -46.29 9.61
C VAL A 37 10.88 -45.86 10.97
N VAL A 38 10.27 -46.26 12.09
CA VAL A 38 10.75 -45.88 13.43
C VAL A 38 11.83 -46.83 13.97
N THR A 39 11.93 -48.06 13.45
CA THR A 39 12.96 -49.03 13.87
C THR A 39 14.24 -49.01 13.04
N ALA A 40 14.23 -48.43 11.83
CA ALA A 40 15.44 -48.22 11.02
C ALA A 40 16.20 -46.91 11.35
N GLY A 41 15.56 -45.97 12.07
CA GLY A 41 16.13 -44.65 12.40
C GLY A 41 17.08 -44.62 13.61
N PHE A 42 17.20 -45.72 14.37
CA PHE A 42 17.94 -45.72 15.65
C PHE A 42 19.28 -46.50 15.65
N SER A 43 19.72 -47.07 14.52
CA SER A 43 21.01 -47.79 14.44
C SER A 43 22.10 -47.13 13.57
N LEU A 44 21.91 -45.89 13.12
CA LEU A 44 22.87 -45.18 12.25
C LEU A 44 23.65 -44.05 12.93
N VAL A 45 23.58 -43.92 14.27
CA VAL A 45 24.27 -42.86 15.02
C VAL A 45 25.68 -43.26 15.51
N HIS A 46 26.17 -44.48 15.22
CA HIS A 46 27.47 -44.93 15.75
C HIS A 46 28.58 -45.39 14.78
N GLN A 47 28.51 -45.07 13.48
CA GLN A 47 29.64 -45.34 12.55
C GLN A 47 29.98 -44.17 11.61
N GLY A 48 29.92 -42.94 12.12
CA GLY A 48 30.37 -41.74 11.42
C GLY A 48 31.89 -41.54 11.49
N HIS A 49 32.70 -42.39 10.86
CA HIS A 49 34.11 -42.05 10.58
C HIS A 49 34.74 -42.67 9.31
N ALA A 50 34.01 -43.44 8.49
CA ALA A 50 34.60 -44.12 7.31
C ALA A 50 34.01 -43.72 5.94
N VAL A 51 33.03 -42.80 5.86
CA VAL A 51 32.33 -42.47 4.59
C VAL A 51 32.84 -41.16 3.93
N ALA A 52 33.73 -40.42 4.60
CA ALA A 52 34.24 -39.14 4.09
C ALA A 52 35.37 -39.25 3.03
N SER A 53 35.88 -40.44 2.73
CA SER A 53 36.98 -40.64 1.77
C SER A 53 36.55 -41.10 0.37
N THR A 54 35.30 -41.52 0.17
CA THR A 54 34.86 -42.16 -1.09
C THR A 54 33.99 -41.28 -2.01
N LEU A 55 33.65 -40.04 -1.60
CA LEU A 55 32.88 -39.09 -2.42
C LEU A 55 33.74 -37.99 -3.07
N ARG A 56 35.08 -38.09 -3.00
CA ARG A 56 36.01 -37.17 -3.71
C ARG A 56 36.33 -37.60 -5.15
N SER A 57 35.71 -38.65 -5.67
CA SER A 57 36.03 -39.23 -6.98
C SER A 57 34.85 -39.36 -7.95
N ALA A 58 33.73 -38.66 -7.70
CA ALA A 58 32.68 -38.48 -8.71
C ALA A 58 33.17 -37.50 -9.79
N ARG A 59 34.06 -37.96 -10.66
CA ARG A 59 34.32 -37.37 -11.98
C ARG A 59 33.00 -37.45 -12.75
N TRP A 60 32.32 -36.31 -12.85
CA TRP A 60 31.29 -36.09 -13.86
C TRP A 60 31.85 -36.52 -15.22
N LEU A 61 31.07 -37.32 -15.96
CA LEU A 61 31.37 -37.78 -17.31
C LEU A 61 31.84 -36.59 -18.18
N GLN A 62 33.15 -36.50 -18.40
CA GLN A 62 33.76 -35.57 -19.35
C GLN A 62 33.44 -36.08 -20.76
N LEU A 63 32.64 -35.32 -21.51
CA LEU A 63 32.66 -35.42 -22.97
C LEU A 63 34.04 -34.93 -23.44
N PRO A 64 34.77 -35.66 -24.30
CA PRO A 64 36.09 -35.23 -24.76
C PRO A 64 35.96 -33.94 -25.57
N GLY A 65 36.63 -32.86 -25.15
CA GLY A 65 36.82 -31.65 -25.97
C GLY A 65 36.28 -30.32 -25.41
N GLN A 66 35.55 -30.30 -24.29
CA GLN A 66 35.16 -29.02 -23.67
C GLN A 66 36.24 -28.53 -22.68
N ALA A 67 36.94 -27.46 -23.05
CA ALA A 67 37.78 -26.71 -22.12
C ALA A 67 36.92 -26.21 -20.94
N LEU A 68 37.42 -26.33 -19.71
CA LEU A 68 36.79 -25.69 -18.56
C LEU A 68 36.61 -24.19 -18.85
N PRO A 69 35.43 -23.62 -18.59
CA PRO A 69 35.23 -22.20 -18.80
C PRO A 69 36.27 -21.40 -17.99
N PRO A 70 36.80 -20.29 -18.54
CA PRO A 70 37.74 -19.45 -17.81
C PRO A 70 37.15 -19.05 -16.46
N ARG A 71 37.95 -19.15 -15.39
CA ARG A 71 37.55 -18.69 -14.06
C ARG A 71 37.43 -17.17 -14.09
N LEU A 72 36.23 -16.67 -14.34
CA LEU A 72 35.90 -15.27 -14.19
C LEU A 72 36.05 -14.89 -12.71
N SER A 73 36.81 -13.83 -12.46
CA SER A 73 37.01 -13.25 -11.13
C SER A 73 37.04 -11.74 -11.25
N VAL A 74 36.68 -11.06 -10.17
CA VAL A 74 36.79 -9.60 -10.11
C VAL A 74 38.27 -9.17 -10.08
N PRO A 75 38.65 -8.03 -10.71
CA PRO A 75 40.04 -7.57 -10.79
C PRO A 75 40.54 -6.86 -9.51
N TRP A 76 39.85 -7.02 -8.39
CA TRP A 76 40.21 -6.47 -7.08
C TRP A 76 40.13 -7.56 -6.01
N GLU A 77 40.64 -7.28 -4.82
CA GLU A 77 40.50 -8.18 -3.67
C GLU A 77 39.01 -8.35 -3.30
N PRO A 78 38.46 -9.58 -3.35
CA PRO A 78 37.05 -9.80 -3.07
C PRO A 78 36.61 -9.24 -1.71
N ALA A 79 35.52 -8.49 -1.75
CA ALA A 79 34.83 -7.98 -0.58
C ALA A 79 33.92 -9.05 0.02
N LEU A 80 33.30 -9.88 -0.81
CA LEU A 80 32.31 -10.88 -0.42
C LEU A 80 32.83 -12.31 -0.62
N SER A 81 32.50 -13.19 0.32
CA SER A 81 32.66 -14.63 0.18
C SER A 81 31.61 -15.21 -0.79
N LYS A 82 31.82 -16.43 -1.27
CA LYS A 82 30.82 -17.13 -2.10
C LYS A 82 29.48 -17.28 -1.39
N GLU A 83 29.49 -17.48 -0.08
CA GLU A 83 28.27 -17.59 0.72
C GLU A 83 27.53 -16.26 0.80
N GLU A 84 28.23 -15.16 0.96
CA GLU A 84 27.66 -13.80 0.96
C GLU A 84 27.09 -13.41 -0.41
N LEU A 85 27.78 -13.79 -1.51
CA LEU A 85 27.26 -13.60 -2.87
C LEU A 85 25.97 -14.38 -3.12
N LEU A 86 25.90 -15.63 -2.64
CA LEU A 86 24.69 -16.45 -2.75
C LEU A 86 23.56 -15.90 -1.87
N ARG A 87 23.86 -15.44 -0.66
CA ARG A 87 22.88 -14.76 0.22
C ARG A 87 22.35 -13.48 -0.41
N GLY A 88 23.22 -12.72 -1.08
CA GLY A 88 22.87 -11.48 -1.75
C GLY A 88 22.01 -11.67 -3.00
N LEU A 89 22.00 -12.85 -3.62
CA LEU A 89 21.13 -13.14 -4.75
C LEU A 89 19.73 -13.54 -4.26
N SER A 90 18.91 -12.55 -3.92
CA SER A 90 17.57 -12.77 -3.35
C SER A 90 16.61 -13.45 -4.32
N TYR A 91 16.72 -13.16 -5.60
CA TYR A 91 15.99 -13.85 -6.67
C TYR A 91 16.80 -13.78 -7.97
N TYR A 92 16.94 -14.89 -8.71
CA TYR A 92 17.65 -14.91 -10.01
C TYR A 92 16.70 -14.85 -11.20
N GLY A 93 15.47 -15.35 -11.06
CA GLY A 93 14.55 -15.56 -12.16
C GLY A 93 15.02 -16.60 -13.17
N SER A 94 14.52 -16.52 -14.41
CA SER A 94 14.91 -17.41 -15.50
C SER A 94 16.34 -17.17 -16.01
N GLY A 95 16.90 -15.97 -15.79
CA GLY A 95 18.23 -15.58 -16.29
C GLY A 95 18.32 -15.40 -17.81
N LEU A 96 17.24 -15.61 -18.58
CA LEU A 96 17.28 -15.65 -20.06
C LEU A 96 17.85 -14.38 -20.70
N ARG A 97 17.42 -13.20 -20.22
CA ARG A 97 17.92 -11.91 -20.72
C ARG A 97 19.42 -11.74 -20.40
N LEU A 98 19.86 -12.19 -19.23
CA LEU A 98 21.27 -12.11 -18.84
C LEU A 98 22.14 -13.11 -19.60
N GLN A 99 21.62 -14.30 -19.91
CA GLN A 99 22.27 -15.28 -20.79
C GLN A 99 22.46 -14.72 -22.21
N ARG A 100 21.55 -13.88 -22.72
CA ARG A 100 21.75 -13.18 -24.01
C ARG A 100 22.92 -12.20 -23.95
N VAL A 101 23.03 -11.43 -22.87
CA VAL A 101 24.18 -10.54 -22.65
C VAL A 101 25.47 -11.35 -22.57
N ALA A 102 25.47 -12.44 -21.80
CA ALA A 102 26.61 -13.36 -21.67
C ALA A 102 27.02 -13.98 -23.02
N ALA A 103 26.06 -14.44 -23.83
CA ALA A 103 26.33 -14.97 -25.16
C ALA A 103 26.93 -13.91 -26.10
N LYS A 104 26.47 -12.66 -26.01
CA LYS A 104 27.02 -11.52 -26.77
C LYS A 104 28.47 -11.24 -26.38
N LEU A 105 28.77 -11.22 -25.08
CA LEU A 105 30.13 -11.06 -24.54
C LEU A 105 31.06 -12.21 -24.96
N LEU A 106 30.59 -13.47 -24.84
CA LEU A 106 31.36 -14.65 -25.26
C LEU A 106 31.64 -14.68 -26.77
N ALA A 107 30.77 -14.06 -27.57
CA ALA A 107 30.96 -13.88 -29.01
C ALA A 107 31.89 -12.69 -29.36
N GLY A 108 32.49 -12.03 -28.36
CA GLY A 108 33.37 -10.88 -28.55
C GLY A 108 32.67 -9.63 -29.09
N LYS A 109 31.36 -9.48 -28.84
CA LYS A 109 30.57 -8.33 -29.31
C LYS A 109 30.44 -7.26 -28.21
N PRO A 110 30.33 -5.97 -28.58
CA PRO A 110 30.18 -4.90 -27.60
C PRO A 110 28.83 -4.95 -26.91
N ILE A 111 28.78 -4.57 -25.63
CA ILE A 111 27.53 -4.34 -24.89
C ILE A 111 27.39 -2.89 -24.43
N LYS A 112 26.14 -2.46 -24.26
CA LYS A 112 25.79 -1.14 -23.71
C LYS A 112 25.14 -1.30 -22.33
N ILE A 113 25.79 -0.73 -21.31
CA ILE A 113 25.38 -0.82 -19.91
C ILE A 113 24.92 0.56 -19.42
N TYR A 114 23.73 0.62 -18.85
CA TYR A 114 23.17 1.83 -18.24
C TYR A 114 22.87 1.60 -16.76
N MET A 115 23.18 2.60 -15.93
CA MET A 115 22.84 2.56 -14.50
C MET A 115 21.93 3.71 -14.13
N LEU A 116 20.80 3.38 -13.51
CA LEU A 116 19.82 4.32 -12.98
C LEU A 116 19.78 4.17 -11.46
N GLY A 117 19.85 5.30 -10.76
CA GLY A 117 19.79 5.27 -9.30
C GLY A 117 20.02 6.62 -8.64
N GLY A 118 20.16 6.59 -7.32
CA GLY A 118 20.40 7.77 -6.50
C GLY A 118 21.88 8.10 -6.32
N SER A 119 22.21 8.69 -5.17
CA SER A 119 23.57 9.15 -4.86
C SER A 119 24.59 8.01 -4.73
N VAL A 120 24.19 6.82 -4.27
CA VAL A 120 25.08 5.65 -4.19
C VAL A 120 25.48 5.19 -5.59
N THR A 121 24.53 5.13 -6.53
CA THR A 121 24.82 4.91 -7.96
C THR A 121 25.73 5.99 -8.54
N GLY A 122 25.57 7.24 -8.12
CA GLY A 122 26.48 8.34 -8.47
C GLY A 122 27.90 8.22 -7.88
N GLY A 123 28.16 7.22 -7.01
CA GLY A 123 29.46 7.02 -6.37
C GLY A 123 29.60 7.69 -4.99
N GLY A 124 28.50 8.17 -4.41
CA GLY A 124 28.49 8.74 -3.07
C GLY A 124 29.06 7.75 -2.04
N GLY A 125 30.12 8.19 -1.35
CA GLY A 125 30.85 7.41 -0.33
C GLY A 125 32.16 6.79 -0.80
N ALA A 126 32.34 6.57 -2.11
CA ALA A 126 33.62 6.19 -2.67
C ALA A 126 34.65 7.31 -2.51
N SER A 127 35.92 6.96 -2.26
CA SER A 127 37.00 7.96 -2.17
C SER A 127 37.44 8.48 -3.54
N SER A 128 37.07 7.81 -4.63
CA SER A 128 37.25 8.27 -6.01
C SER A 128 36.19 7.66 -6.93
N PRO A 129 35.89 8.29 -8.09
CA PRO A 129 34.91 7.77 -9.04
C PRO A 129 35.19 6.33 -9.53
N ASP A 130 36.46 5.96 -9.72
CA ASP A 130 36.85 4.62 -10.18
C ASP A 130 36.57 3.52 -9.15
N LEU A 131 36.46 3.90 -7.88
CA LEU A 131 36.15 2.97 -6.78
C LEU A 131 34.64 2.83 -6.54
N ALA A 132 33.81 3.63 -7.21
CA ALA A 132 32.37 3.47 -7.18
C ALA A 132 31.97 2.13 -7.80
N TYR A 133 30.91 1.52 -7.26
CA TYR A 133 30.47 0.18 -7.68
C TYR A 133 30.17 0.10 -9.18
N ALA A 134 29.64 1.20 -9.73
CA ALA A 134 29.27 1.34 -11.12
C ALA A 134 30.49 1.21 -12.05
N ALA A 135 31.55 1.97 -11.74
CA ALA A 135 32.82 1.92 -12.46
C ALA A 135 33.53 0.58 -12.28
N ARG A 136 33.52 0.01 -11.07
CA ARG A 136 34.08 -1.32 -10.79
C ARG A 136 33.39 -2.44 -11.57
N PHE A 137 32.06 -2.43 -11.65
CA PHE A 137 31.33 -3.40 -12.45
C PHE A 137 31.70 -3.30 -13.93
N PHE A 138 31.82 -2.07 -14.46
CA PHE A 138 32.31 -1.88 -15.82
C PHE A 138 33.76 -2.35 -16.02
N GLN A 139 34.64 -2.08 -15.05
CA GLN A 139 36.01 -2.59 -15.05
C GLN A 139 36.03 -4.13 -15.10
N PHE A 140 35.18 -4.80 -14.32
CA PHE A 140 35.05 -6.26 -14.35
C PHE A 140 34.64 -6.75 -15.74
N VAL A 141 33.61 -6.16 -16.36
CA VAL A 141 33.17 -6.51 -17.71
C VAL A 141 34.31 -6.31 -18.71
N ASN A 142 34.94 -5.14 -18.74
CA ASN A 142 35.97 -4.82 -19.72
C ASN A 142 37.27 -5.61 -19.52
N THR A 143 37.59 -6.01 -18.29
CA THR A 143 38.74 -6.89 -18.01
C THR A 143 38.45 -8.33 -18.42
N SER A 144 37.23 -8.79 -18.19
CA SER A 144 36.81 -10.16 -18.48
C SER A 144 36.53 -10.39 -19.96
N PHE A 145 36.02 -9.37 -20.65
CA PHE A 145 35.60 -9.38 -22.04
C PHE A 145 36.05 -8.08 -22.72
N PRO A 146 37.33 -7.92 -23.06
CA PRO A 146 37.83 -6.67 -23.60
C PRO A 146 37.20 -6.33 -24.96
N HIS A 147 36.59 -5.14 -25.06
CA HIS A 147 36.11 -4.60 -26.33
C HIS A 147 36.10 -3.07 -26.31
N SER A 148 36.70 -2.43 -27.31
CA SER A 148 36.84 -0.95 -27.36
C SER A 148 35.51 -0.21 -27.50
N GLU A 149 34.51 -0.85 -28.14
CA GLU A 149 33.17 -0.26 -28.35
C GLU A 149 32.16 -0.57 -27.22
N HIS A 150 32.62 -1.05 -26.06
CA HIS A 150 31.75 -1.12 -24.90
C HIS A 150 31.25 0.27 -24.50
N VAL A 151 29.96 0.39 -24.23
CA VAL A 151 29.35 1.65 -23.78
C VAL A 151 28.93 1.47 -22.33
N PHE A 152 29.35 2.40 -21.47
CA PHE A 152 28.91 2.47 -20.10
C PHE A 152 28.47 3.89 -19.78
N VAL A 153 27.24 4.02 -19.30
CA VAL A 153 26.65 5.31 -18.94
C VAL A 153 26.03 5.23 -17.55
N ASN A 154 26.60 5.99 -16.62
CA ASN A 154 26.00 6.21 -15.32
C ASN A 154 25.07 7.43 -15.40
N ARG A 155 23.77 7.20 -15.24
CA ARG A 155 22.72 8.22 -15.30
C ARG A 155 22.14 8.54 -13.92
N ALA A 156 22.91 8.30 -12.85
CA ALA A 156 22.49 8.60 -11.50
C ALA A 156 22.13 10.08 -11.30
N ILE A 157 21.04 10.31 -10.58
CA ILE A 157 20.60 11.64 -10.16
C ILE A 157 20.44 11.60 -8.64
N ALA A 158 21.37 12.23 -7.94
CA ALA A 158 21.44 12.17 -6.49
C ALA A 158 20.14 12.64 -5.82
N ALA A 159 19.63 11.84 -4.87
CA ALA A 159 18.39 12.10 -4.13
C ALA A 159 17.13 12.13 -5.01
N SER A 160 17.03 11.15 -5.91
CA SER A 160 15.87 10.96 -6.81
C SER A 160 15.34 9.54 -6.69
N THR A 161 14.02 9.39 -6.78
CA THR A 161 13.31 8.12 -6.90
C THR A 161 13.19 7.70 -8.37
N ALA A 162 12.66 6.50 -8.65
CA ALA A 162 12.32 6.08 -10.01
C ALA A 162 11.28 7.01 -10.67
N PHE A 163 10.53 7.76 -9.85
CA PHE A 163 9.57 8.79 -10.25
C PHE A 163 10.15 9.83 -11.22
N LEU A 164 11.43 10.20 -11.09
CA LEU A 164 12.07 11.16 -11.99
C LEU A 164 12.37 10.55 -13.37
N TYR A 165 12.60 9.24 -13.42
CA TYR A 165 13.02 8.53 -14.62
C TYR A 165 11.84 8.01 -15.45
N ALA A 166 10.74 7.60 -14.79
CA ALA A 166 9.58 6.98 -15.46
C ALA A 166 9.07 7.75 -16.70
N PRO A 167 8.84 9.08 -16.64
CA PRO A 167 8.42 9.80 -17.83
C PRO A 167 9.56 9.99 -18.85
N CYS A 168 10.82 10.06 -18.42
CA CYS A 168 11.95 10.40 -19.28
C CYS A 168 12.85 9.21 -19.63
N LEU A 169 12.36 7.98 -19.49
CA LEU A 169 13.22 6.80 -19.51
C LEU A 169 14.01 6.68 -20.82
N ARG A 170 13.37 6.90 -21.97
CA ARG A 170 14.01 6.86 -23.30
C ARG A 170 15.13 7.89 -23.48
N HIS A 171 15.06 9.01 -22.77
CA HIS A 171 16.14 10.01 -22.77
C HIS A 171 17.34 9.52 -21.93
N HIS A 172 17.11 8.78 -20.85
CA HIS A 172 18.17 8.24 -20.01
C HIS A 172 18.79 6.95 -20.57
N VAL A 173 17.95 6.05 -21.07
CA VAL A 173 18.30 4.71 -21.53
C VAL A 173 17.77 4.54 -22.96
N PRO A 174 18.65 4.56 -23.96
CA PRO A 174 18.31 4.25 -25.35
C PRO A 174 17.73 2.84 -25.51
N GLU A 175 16.89 2.67 -26.53
CA GLU A 175 16.22 1.39 -26.83
C GLU A 175 17.14 0.26 -27.27
N ASP A 176 18.43 0.54 -27.49
CA ASP A 176 19.46 -0.42 -27.86
C ASP A 176 20.37 -0.85 -26.69
N ALA A 177 19.99 -0.51 -25.45
CA ALA A 177 20.68 -0.98 -24.24
C ALA A 177 20.69 -2.52 -24.16
N ASP A 178 21.79 -3.09 -23.67
CA ASP A 178 21.91 -4.55 -23.45
C ASP A 178 21.68 -4.91 -21.97
N LEU A 179 22.12 -4.06 -21.04
CA LEU A 179 22.03 -4.28 -19.61
C LEU A 179 21.70 -2.98 -18.88
N VAL A 180 20.72 -3.02 -17.98
CA VAL A 180 20.31 -1.89 -17.15
C VAL A 180 20.30 -2.30 -15.68
N VAL A 181 20.89 -1.46 -14.82
CA VAL A 181 20.86 -1.64 -13.36
C VAL A 181 19.97 -0.57 -12.75
N LEU A 182 19.03 -0.98 -11.90
CA LEU A 182 18.14 -0.10 -11.14
C LEU A 182 18.47 -0.16 -9.65
N GLU A 183 18.89 0.96 -9.06
CA GLU A 183 19.25 1.07 -7.65
C GLU A 183 18.55 2.29 -7.03
N PHE A 184 17.37 2.05 -6.44
CA PHE A 184 16.54 3.10 -5.83
C PHE A 184 16.13 2.78 -4.39
N THR A 185 16.59 1.67 -3.81
CA THR A 185 16.05 1.15 -2.54
C THR A 185 16.09 2.16 -1.41
N ILE A 186 17.16 2.94 -1.26
CA ILE A 186 17.26 3.98 -0.20
C ILE A 186 16.64 5.32 -0.60
N ASN A 187 16.21 5.47 -1.86
CA ASN A 187 15.56 6.66 -2.38
C ASN A 187 14.04 6.54 -2.32
N GLU A 188 13.52 5.32 -2.53
CA GLU A 188 12.12 4.99 -2.35
C GLU A 188 11.74 5.07 -0.87
N ARG A 189 10.47 5.41 -0.60
CA ARG A 189 9.98 5.52 0.77
C ARG A 189 9.62 4.15 1.33
N ALA A 190 10.17 3.81 2.49
CA ALA A 190 9.87 2.56 3.20
C ALA A 190 8.39 2.46 3.58
N GLU A 191 7.76 3.58 3.91
CA GLU A 191 6.37 3.63 4.35
C GLU A 191 5.37 3.91 3.20
N ALA A 192 5.83 4.01 1.95
CA ALA A 192 4.92 4.22 0.83
C ALA A 192 4.16 2.91 0.51
N PRO A 193 2.82 2.93 0.40
CA PRO A 193 2.05 1.75 0.03
C PRO A 193 2.41 1.27 -1.37
N MET A 194 2.20 -0.01 -1.67
CA MET A 194 2.49 -0.57 -3.01
C MET A 194 1.77 0.15 -4.16
N THR A 195 0.62 0.78 -3.88
CA THR A 195 -0.16 1.56 -4.86
C THR A 195 0.27 3.02 -4.98
N SER A 196 1.34 3.44 -4.29
CA SER A 196 1.79 4.83 -4.31
C SER A 196 2.31 5.25 -5.69
N PRO A 197 2.30 6.55 -6.02
CA PRO A 197 2.87 7.05 -7.27
C PRO A 197 4.34 6.70 -7.50
N GLU A 198 5.14 6.65 -6.43
CA GLU A 198 6.56 6.26 -6.50
C GLU A 198 6.70 4.79 -6.92
N ARG A 199 5.90 3.88 -6.33
CA ARG A 199 5.88 2.45 -6.69
C ARG A 199 5.35 2.21 -8.10
N ARG A 200 4.31 2.93 -8.51
CA ARG A 200 3.81 2.93 -9.90
C ARG A 200 4.89 3.35 -10.88
N SER A 201 5.62 4.42 -10.56
CA SER A 201 6.67 4.91 -11.45
C SER A 201 7.86 3.95 -11.53
N TYR A 202 8.21 3.30 -10.42
CA TYR A 202 9.19 2.23 -10.42
C TYR A 202 8.78 1.08 -11.34
N GLU A 203 7.53 0.63 -11.24
CA GLU A 203 6.97 -0.37 -12.13
C GLU A 203 6.98 0.07 -13.61
N GLN A 204 6.58 1.31 -13.90
CA GLN A 204 6.60 1.86 -15.25
C GLN A 204 8.01 1.86 -15.84
N VAL A 205 9.05 2.21 -15.06
CA VAL A 205 10.45 2.09 -15.50
C VAL A 205 10.78 0.65 -15.86
N VAL A 206 10.44 -0.31 -14.98
CA VAL A 206 10.69 -1.74 -15.22
C VAL A 206 9.98 -2.20 -16.50
N ARG A 207 8.67 -1.94 -16.62
CA ARG A 207 7.86 -2.38 -17.75
C ARG A 207 8.34 -1.80 -19.08
N GLN A 208 8.62 -0.50 -19.13
CA GLN A 208 9.14 0.15 -20.33
C GLN A 208 10.47 -0.48 -20.76
N LEU A 209 11.42 -0.69 -19.85
CA LEU A 209 12.69 -1.36 -20.15
C LEU A 209 12.47 -2.79 -20.69
N LEU A 210 11.54 -3.54 -20.11
CA LEU A 210 11.27 -4.90 -20.58
C LEU A 210 10.56 -4.93 -21.93
N GLY A 211 9.84 -3.85 -22.28
CA GLY A 211 9.20 -3.64 -23.57
C GLY A 211 10.13 -3.12 -24.67
N TYR A 212 11.38 -2.72 -24.36
CA TYR A 212 12.33 -2.26 -25.37
C TYR A 212 12.60 -3.34 -26.44
N PRO A 213 12.77 -2.95 -27.72
CA PRO A 213 13.10 -3.89 -28.80
C PRO A 213 14.38 -4.69 -28.55
N SER A 214 15.41 -4.11 -27.91
CA SER A 214 16.64 -4.82 -27.57
C SER A 214 16.44 -5.92 -26.52
N GLN A 215 15.35 -5.83 -25.75
CA GLN A 215 15.04 -6.67 -24.59
C GLN A 215 16.23 -6.74 -23.61
N PRO A 216 16.63 -5.60 -23.01
CA PRO A 216 17.79 -5.55 -22.13
C PRO A 216 17.61 -6.49 -20.93
N ALA A 217 18.72 -6.99 -20.40
CA ALA A 217 18.74 -7.54 -19.05
C ALA A 217 18.55 -6.40 -18.05
N VAL A 218 17.69 -6.60 -17.05
CA VAL A 218 17.44 -5.61 -15.98
C VAL A 218 17.80 -6.25 -14.65
N LEU A 219 18.69 -5.61 -13.89
CA LEU A 219 19.11 -6.05 -12.56
C LEU A 219 18.59 -5.07 -11.51
N LEU A 220 17.83 -5.56 -10.53
CA LEU A 220 17.40 -4.75 -9.39
C LEU A 220 18.45 -4.88 -8.28
N LEU A 221 19.15 -3.78 -7.99
CA LEU A 221 20.19 -3.72 -6.97
C LEU A 221 19.66 -2.97 -5.75
N HIS A 222 19.77 -3.59 -4.59
CA HIS A 222 19.24 -3.07 -3.34
C HIS A 222 20.36 -2.74 -2.37
N THR A 223 20.52 -1.44 -2.12
CA THR A 223 21.30 -0.88 -1.02
C THR A 223 20.40 -0.72 0.22
N TYR A 224 20.98 -0.41 1.38
CA TYR A 224 20.21 -0.07 2.57
C TYR A 224 21.00 0.94 3.42
N ALA A 225 20.27 1.77 4.17
CA ALA A 225 20.85 2.62 5.18
C ALA A 225 20.91 1.91 6.54
N TRP A 226 22.05 1.98 7.21
CA TRP A 226 22.30 1.29 8.48
C TRP A 226 21.32 1.71 9.59
N TRP A 227 20.98 3.01 9.69
CA TRP A 227 20.00 3.50 10.69
C TRP A 227 18.54 3.21 10.34
N GLU A 228 18.24 2.78 9.11
CA GLU A 228 16.88 2.41 8.71
C GLU A 228 16.55 0.94 8.99
N ALA A 229 17.55 0.14 9.37
CA ALA A 229 17.35 -1.21 9.92
C ALA A 229 16.77 -1.14 11.35
N ARG A 230 15.55 -0.59 11.46
CA ARG A 230 14.82 -0.34 12.71
C ARG A 230 14.06 -1.59 13.13
N GLY A 231 14.73 -2.48 13.85
CA GLY A 231 14.02 -3.47 14.66
C GLY A 231 14.30 -3.29 16.13
N ASP A 232 13.31 -3.53 16.97
CA ASP A 232 13.46 -3.68 18.43
C ASP A 232 13.76 -5.14 18.82
N GLY A 233 13.68 -6.07 17.86
CA GLY A 233 13.85 -7.51 18.11
C GLY A 233 12.70 -8.16 18.87
N LEU A 234 11.61 -7.41 19.10
CA LEU A 234 10.41 -7.83 19.84
C LEU A 234 9.17 -7.78 18.92
N ASP A 235 8.80 -6.59 18.43
CA ASP A 235 7.64 -6.35 17.54
C ASP A 235 8.07 -6.02 16.10
N ARG A 236 9.30 -5.55 15.92
CA ARG A 236 9.94 -5.24 14.64
C ARG A 236 11.27 -5.99 14.61
N GLY A 237 11.38 -7.05 13.82
CA GLY A 237 12.65 -7.78 13.72
C GLY A 237 13.76 -6.89 13.16
N LEU A 238 14.98 -7.06 13.69
CA LEU A 238 16.19 -6.24 13.45
C LEU A 238 16.61 -6.14 11.96
N PHE A 239 16.06 -6.98 11.11
CA PHE A 239 16.35 -7.08 9.68
C PHE A 239 15.25 -6.44 8.80
N TYR A 240 14.04 -6.23 9.30
CA TYR A 240 12.87 -5.84 8.49
C TYR A 240 12.78 -4.31 8.29
N HIS A 241 12.04 -3.88 7.26
CA HIS A 241 11.65 -2.49 6.92
C HIS A 241 12.42 -1.63 5.88
N PRO A 242 13.17 -2.16 4.88
CA PRO A 242 13.54 -1.35 3.71
C PRO A 242 12.49 -1.44 2.59
N PRO A 243 12.40 -0.44 1.70
CA PRO A 243 11.67 -0.51 0.42
C PRO A 243 12.01 -1.75 -0.41
N GLU A 244 13.16 -2.37 -0.14
CA GLU A 244 13.64 -3.60 -0.75
C GLU A 244 12.61 -4.71 -0.82
N GLN A 245 11.80 -4.91 0.24
CA GLN A 245 10.79 -5.96 0.26
C GLN A 245 9.78 -5.78 -0.88
N ASP A 246 9.25 -4.58 -0.99
CA ASP A 246 8.32 -4.17 -2.04
C ASP A 246 8.97 -4.20 -3.42
N LEU A 247 10.21 -3.70 -3.53
CA LEU A 247 10.92 -3.67 -4.82
C LEU A 247 11.27 -5.08 -5.32
N THR A 248 11.53 -6.03 -4.41
CA THR A 248 11.77 -7.44 -4.75
C THR A 248 10.50 -8.13 -5.26
N LEU A 249 9.30 -7.65 -4.91
CA LEU A 249 8.06 -8.21 -5.48
C LEU A 249 7.99 -8.00 -7.00
N PHE A 250 8.48 -6.87 -7.52
CA PHE A 250 8.58 -6.66 -8.96
C PHE A 250 9.52 -7.67 -9.61
N SER A 251 10.62 -8.05 -8.95
CA SER A 251 11.53 -9.10 -9.43
C SER A 251 10.82 -10.44 -9.60
N HIS A 252 9.98 -10.83 -8.64
CA HIS A 252 9.20 -12.05 -8.71
C HIS A 252 8.15 -12.00 -9.82
N TYR A 253 7.47 -10.86 -9.97
CA TYR A 253 6.38 -10.70 -10.93
C TYR A 253 6.85 -10.59 -12.38
N TYR A 254 7.95 -9.86 -12.61
CA TYR A 254 8.52 -9.58 -13.94
C TYR A 254 9.71 -10.46 -14.31
N ASP A 255 10.07 -11.43 -13.45
CA ASP A 255 11.15 -12.38 -13.64
C ASP A 255 12.54 -11.73 -13.83
N LEU A 256 12.96 -10.91 -12.86
CA LEU A 256 14.20 -10.13 -12.91
C LEU A 256 15.15 -10.47 -11.76
N PRO A 257 16.48 -10.56 -11.98
CA PRO A 257 17.40 -10.73 -10.86
C PRO A 257 17.33 -9.60 -9.83
N SER A 258 17.18 -9.96 -8.55
CA SER A 258 17.18 -9.08 -7.37
C SER A 258 18.41 -9.35 -6.52
N LEU A 259 19.20 -8.30 -6.26
CA LEU A 259 20.49 -8.36 -5.60
C LEU A 259 20.45 -7.50 -4.33
N SER A 260 20.69 -8.09 -3.16
CA SER A 260 20.57 -7.44 -1.85
C SER A 260 21.91 -7.34 -1.14
N LEU A 261 22.42 -6.11 -0.99
CA LEU A 261 23.57 -5.84 -0.13
C LEU A 261 23.27 -6.17 1.32
N ARG A 262 22.04 -5.90 1.77
CA ARG A 262 21.57 -6.17 3.13
C ARG A 262 21.62 -7.66 3.46
N ALA A 263 21.07 -8.51 2.59
CA ALA A 263 21.14 -9.95 2.77
C ALA A 263 22.59 -10.47 2.77
N ALA A 264 23.45 -9.90 1.92
CA ALA A 264 24.86 -10.26 1.84
C ALA A 264 25.65 -9.86 3.09
N THR A 265 25.48 -8.66 3.63
CA THR A 265 26.46 -8.09 4.58
C THR A 265 25.93 -7.72 5.96
N TRP A 266 24.61 -7.59 6.15
CA TRP A 266 24.05 -7.06 7.40
C TRP A 266 24.46 -7.87 8.63
N HIS A 267 24.49 -9.20 8.53
CA HIS A 267 24.88 -10.07 9.63
C HIS A 267 26.36 -9.89 10.03
N LEU A 268 27.24 -9.60 9.08
CA LEU A 268 28.66 -9.31 9.33
C LEU A 268 28.85 -7.96 10.00
N GLN A 269 28.09 -6.96 9.55
CA GLN A 269 28.10 -5.63 10.13
C GLN A 269 27.58 -5.64 11.57
N ARG A 270 26.47 -6.34 11.80
CA ARG A 270 25.91 -6.56 13.15
C ARG A 270 26.90 -7.28 14.07
N ALA A 271 27.65 -8.25 13.57
CA ALA A 271 28.65 -8.97 14.35
C ALA A 271 29.96 -8.18 14.55
N GLY A 272 30.08 -6.97 13.99
CA GLY A 272 31.28 -6.15 14.11
C GLY A 272 32.51 -6.76 13.45
N VAL A 273 32.34 -7.57 12.39
CA VAL A 273 33.44 -8.22 11.69
C VAL A 273 34.43 -7.14 11.19
N PRO A 274 35.76 -7.31 11.34
CA PRO A 274 36.72 -6.22 11.16
C PRO A 274 36.66 -5.41 9.85
N ARG A 275 36.23 -6.02 8.74
CA ARG A 275 36.04 -5.33 7.44
C ARG A 275 34.67 -4.67 7.27
N PHE A 276 33.68 -5.05 8.08
CA PHE A 276 32.28 -4.66 7.95
C PHE A 276 31.82 -3.71 9.06
N LYS A 277 32.73 -2.89 9.61
CA LYS A 277 32.41 -2.01 10.75
C LYS A 277 31.44 -0.88 10.35
N VAL A 278 30.49 -0.59 11.23
CA VAL A 278 29.43 0.44 11.08
C VAL A 278 29.10 1.18 12.38
N ASP A 279 29.79 0.87 13.47
CA ASP A 279 29.52 1.30 14.86
C ASP A 279 29.79 2.79 15.13
N LYS A 280 30.46 3.51 14.21
CA LYS A 280 30.84 4.93 14.39
C LYS A 280 30.53 5.79 13.17
N VAL A 281 29.30 5.68 12.65
CA VAL A 281 28.84 6.51 11.53
C VAL A 281 29.07 8.00 11.82
N PRO A 282 29.90 8.71 11.04
CA PRO A 282 30.35 10.06 11.35
C PRO A 282 29.36 11.11 10.87
N MET A 283 28.25 11.29 11.59
CA MET A 283 27.42 12.50 11.44
C MET A 283 27.15 13.14 12.80
N PRO A 284 27.96 14.13 13.22
CA PRO A 284 27.68 14.95 14.40
C PRO A 284 26.31 15.63 14.30
N GLY A 285 25.54 15.65 15.39
CA GLY A 285 24.25 16.38 15.46
C GLY A 285 23.07 15.75 14.70
N ARG A 286 23.22 14.51 14.21
CA ARG A 286 22.08 13.65 13.86
C ARG A 286 21.89 12.60 14.95
N GLY A 287 20.64 12.37 15.35
CA GLY A 287 20.29 11.25 16.21
C GLY A 287 20.53 9.94 15.46
N HIS A 288 21.39 9.08 15.99
CA HIS A 288 21.68 7.76 15.47
C HIS A 288 21.20 6.71 16.46
N TRP A 289 20.64 5.64 15.94
CA TRP A 289 20.40 4.44 16.73
C TRP A 289 21.72 3.67 16.82
N TYR A 290 22.23 3.47 18.04
CA TYR A 290 23.42 2.66 18.29
C TYR A 290 23.14 1.66 19.41
N PHE A 291 23.91 0.58 19.44
CA PHE A 291 23.84 -0.38 20.53
C PHE A 291 24.67 0.14 21.70
N ALA A 292 24.01 0.42 22.83
CA ALA A 292 24.69 0.68 24.08
C ALA A 292 25.46 -0.58 24.55
N PRO A 293 26.45 -0.47 25.45
CA PRO A 293 27.26 -1.61 25.90
C PRO A 293 26.47 -2.80 26.47
N ASN A 294 25.24 -2.55 26.91
CA ASN A 294 24.26 -3.55 27.38
C ASN A 294 23.50 -4.26 26.23
N GLY A 295 23.83 -3.97 24.97
CA GLY A 295 23.17 -4.53 23.79
C GLY A 295 21.83 -3.89 23.40
N SER A 296 21.33 -2.89 24.14
CA SER A 296 20.08 -2.20 23.80
C SER A 296 20.29 -1.16 22.72
N MET A 297 19.37 -1.08 21.76
CA MET A 297 19.38 -0.05 20.73
C MET A 297 18.84 1.27 21.32
N VAL A 298 19.66 2.31 21.33
CA VAL A 298 19.33 3.63 21.88
C VAL A 298 19.50 4.72 20.83
N LEU A 299 18.61 5.72 20.84
CA LEU A 299 18.74 6.91 20.01
C LEU A 299 19.62 7.92 20.76
N GLY A 300 20.75 8.29 20.18
CA GLY A 300 21.58 9.36 20.72
C GLY A 300 22.42 10.05 19.65
N GLU A 301 23.01 11.18 20.00
CA GLU A 301 23.93 11.87 19.11
C GLU A 301 25.31 11.26 19.26
N ILE A 302 25.98 10.94 18.14
CA ILE A 302 27.35 10.43 18.20
C ILE A 302 28.25 11.58 18.70
N PRO A 303 28.99 11.42 19.82
CA PRO A 303 29.69 12.52 20.50
C PRO A 303 30.77 13.21 19.66
N SER A 304 31.36 12.48 18.71
CA SER A 304 32.30 13.02 17.72
C SER A 304 32.30 12.13 16.47
N GLY A 305 32.14 12.73 15.29
CA GLY A 305 32.27 11.99 14.03
C GLY A 305 33.72 11.54 13.81
N VAL A 306 33.90 10.41 13.13
CA VAL A 306 35.20 9.96 12.61
C VAL A 306 35.74 11.00 11.61
N PRO A 307 37.04 11.39 11.70
CA PRO A 307 37.65 12.30 10.74
C PRO A 307 37.50 11.80 9.29
N PRO A 308 37.34 12.68 8.27
CA PRO A 308 37.23 12.28 6.87
C PRO A 308 38.31 11.30 6.40
N SER A 309 39.54 11.43 6.91
CA SER A 309 40.67 10.55 6.60
C SER A 309 40.52 9.10 7.08
N GLN A 310 39.60 8.83 8.01
CA GLN A 310 39.36 7.51 8.60
C GLN A 310 38.03 6.89 8.15
N GLN A 311 37.18 7.61 7.40
CA GLN A 311 35.85 7.13 6.98
C GLN A 311 35.93 5.85 6.13
N GLN A 312 36.98 5.70 5.32
CA GLN A 312 37.17 4.56 4.44
C GLN A 312 37.54 3.25 5.17
N GLN A 313 37.75 3.29 6.50
CA GLN A 313 37.95 2.10 7.33
C GLN A 313 36.64 1.40 7.71
N TYR A 314 35.50 2.04 7.44
CA TYR A 314 34.16 1.53 7.73
C TYR A 314 33.50 1.01 6.45
N PHE A 315 32.43 0.24 6.62
CA PHE A 315 31.65 -0.25 5.48
C PHE A 315 30.80 0.86 4.83
N THR A 316 30.35 1.82 5.64
CA THR A 316 29.61 3.01 5.21
C THR A 316 30.29 4.27 5.73
N VAL A 317 30.39 5.32 4.92
CA VAL A 317 31.04 6.58 5.34
C VAL A 317 30.14 7.48 6.16
N ASP A 318 28.83 7.34 6.02
CA ASP A 318 27.87 8.19 6.70
C ASP A 318 26.61 7.41 7.04
N GLY A 319 26.67 6.08 7.17
CA GLY A 319 25.56 5.18 7.50
C GLY A 319 24.56 4.92 6.37
N LEU A 320 24.66 5.65 5.26
CA LEU A 320 23.84 5.43 4.06
C LEU A 320 24.71 5.15 2.83
N HIS A 321 25.76 5.94 2.64
CA HIS A 321 26.68 5.81 1.52
C HIS A 321 27.75 4.75 1.83
N PRO A 322 27.87 3.69 1.01
CA PRO A 322 28.94 2.71 1.13
C PRO A 322 30.31 3.36 0.97
N ALA A 323 31.28 2.94 1.78
CA ALA A 323 32.68 3.26 1.55
C ALA A 323 33.26 2.39 0.41
N ASN A 324 34.56 2.49 0.14
CA ASN A 324 35.24 1.74 -0.91
C ASN A 324 34.96 0.22 -0.87
N LEU A 325 34.96 -0.38 0.33
CA LEU A 325 34.67 -1.81 0.46
C LEU A 325 33.20 -2.13 0.15
N GLY A 326 32.26 -1.30 0.62
CA GLY A 326 30.85 -1.49 0.32
C GLY A 326 30.53 -1.31 -1.17
N HIS A 327 31.23 -0.39 -1.86
CA HIS A 327 31.16 -0.28 -3.32
C HIS A 327 31.76 -1.50 -4.04
N ALA A 328 32.85 -2.09 -3.52
CA ALA A 328 33.36 -3.35 -4.06
C ALA A 328 32.34 -4.50 -3.90
N ALA A 329 31.70 -4.60 -2.73
CA ALA A 329 30.64 -5.59 -2.48
C ALA A 329 29.44 -5.44 -3.44
N LEU A 330 28.98 -4.21 -3.70
CA LEU A 330 27.92 -3.94 -4.68
C LEU A 330 28.32 -4.34 -6.10
N ALA A 331 29.56 -4.06 -6.51
CA ALA A 331 30.06 -4.46 -7.82
C ALA A 331 30.17 -5.99 -7.97
N GLU A 332 30.55 -6.69 -6.92
CA GLU A 332 30.59 -8.16 -6.89
C GLU A 332 29.20 -8.78 -6.96
N LEU A 333 28.20 -8.19 -6.30
CA LEU A 333 26.80 -8.61 -6.42
C LEU A 333 26.27 -8.47 -7.85
N LEU A 334 26.70 -7.46 -8.61
CA LEU A 334 26.37 -7.31 -10.03
C LEU A 334 27.13 -8.29 -10.92
N ALA A 335 28.42 -8.54 -10.63
CA ALA A 335 29.25 -9.47 -11.38
C ALA A 335 28.77 -10.92 -11.24
N HIS A 336 28.32 -11.32 -10.05
CA HIS A 336 27.96 -12.70 -9.75
C HIS A 336 26.87 -13.31 -10.67
N PRO A 337 25.70 -12.69 -10.90
CA PRO A 337 24.71 -13.25 -11.81
C PRO A 337 25.20 -13.26 -13.26
N LEU A 338 26.05 -12.32 -13.69
CA LEU A 338 26.63 -12.33 -15.03
C LEU A 338 27.64 -13.48 -15.21
N ILE A 339 28.48 -13.74 -14.21
CA ILE A 339 29.38 -14.91 -14.18
C ILE A 339 28.56 -16.20 -14.28
N ARG A 340 27.47 -16.30 -13.51
CA ARG A 340 26.56 -17.45 -13.57
C ARG A 340 25.96 -17.61 -14.97
N ALA A 341 25.46 -16.55 -15.59
CA ALA A 341 24.90 -16.60 -16.94
C ALA A 341 25.94 -17.03 -17.99
N VAL A 342 27.20 -16.58 -17.86
CA VAL A 342 28.31 -17.03 -18.71
C VAL A 342 28.54 -18.54 -18.58
N TRP A 343 28.56 -19.06 -17.35
CA TRP A 343 28.68 -20.50 -17.12
C TRP A 343 27.51 -21.29 -17.68
N GLU A 344 26.27 -20.81 -17.51
CA GLU A 344 25.05 -21.44 -18.08
C GLU A 344 25.10 -21.50 -19.61
N VAL A 345 25.61 -20.45 -20.27
CA VAL A 345 25.81 -20.43 -21.72
C VAL A 345 26.92 -21.40 -22.16
N GLN A 346 28.06 -21.40 -21.47
CA GLN A 346 29.20 -22.27 -21.81
C GLN A 346 28.93 -23.75 -21.53
N ALA A 347 28.16 -24.08 -20.49
CA ALA A 347 27.77 -25.45 -20.16
C ALA A 347 26.81 -26.07 -21.18
N GLY A 348 26.32 -25.30 -22.16
CA GLY A 348 25.37 -25.76 -23.16
C GLY A 348 23.96 -26.03 -22.60
N GLU A 349 23.69 -25.66 -21.34
CA GLU A 349 22.34 -25.66 -20.77
C GLU A 349 21.47 -24.60 -21.47
N ALA A 350 22.08 -23.52 -21.95
CA ALA A 350 21.39 -22.45 -22.67
C ALA A 350 20.91 -22.81 -24.09
N ILE A 351 21.37 -23.91 -24.71
CA ILE A 351 20.93 -24.29 -26.07
C ILE A 351 19.98 -25.49 -26.07
N ARG A 352 19.97 -26.37 -25.05
CA ARG A 352 18.98 -27.46 -24.98
C ARG A 352 17.58 -27.03 -24.57
N GLN A 353 17.41 -25.81 -24.02
CA GLN A 353 16.09 -25.16 -23.94
C GLN A 353 15.75 -24.35 -25.20
N ALA A 354 16.74 -23.88 -25.97
CA ALA A 354 16.51 -23.21 -27.25
C ALA A 354 16.00 -24.16 -28.35
N ASP A 355 16.31 -25.47 -28.25
CA ASP A 355 15.91 -26.49 -29.22
C ASP A 355 14.53 -27.13 -28.93
N ARG A 356 13.89 -26.78 -27.81
CA ARG A 356 12.43 -26.92 -27.70
C ARG A 356 11.82 -25.73 -28.43
N ARG A 357 11.72 -25.88 -29.76
CA ARG A 357 10.80 -25.19 -30.68
C ARG A 357 10.24 -23.88 -30.13
N MET A 358 10.66 -22.72 -30.65
CA MET A 358 9.91 -21.46 -30.58
C MET A 358 8.84 -21.46 -29.48
N HIS A 359 9.23 -21.35 -28.21
CA HIS A 359 8.24 -21.52 -27.15
C HIS A 359 7.24 -20.36 -27.32
N PRO A 360 5.93 -20.60 -27.57
CA PRO A 360 4.96 -19.54 -27.88
C PRO A 360 4.60 -18.66 -26.66
N ARG A 361 5.48 -18.61 -25.65
CA ARG A 361 5.24 -18.04 -24.32
C ARG A 361 6.49 -17.39 -23.72
N LEU A 362 7.21 -16.55 -24.47
CA LEU A 362 7.46 -15.22 -23.87
C LEU A 362 6.12 -14.52 -24.02
N ALA A 363 5.23 -14.75 -23.06
CA ALA A 363 3.92 -14.11 -23.06
C ALA A 363 4.13 -12.59 -23.21
N PRO A 364 3.17 -11.84 -23.78
CA PRO A 364 3.13 -10.40 -23.54
C PRO A 364 3.40 -10.14 -22.05
N LEU A 365 4.11 -9.06 -21.73
CA LEU A 365 4.38 -8.68 -20.33
C LEU A 365 3.08 -8.88 -19.53
N PRO A 366 3.15 -9.47 -18.32
CA PRO A 366 1.96 -9.61 -17.52
C PRO A 366 1.29 -8.23 -17.37
N PRO A 367 -0.03 -8.17 -17.11
CA PRO A 367 -0.68 -6.90 -16.82
C PRO A 367 0.09 -6.18 -15.70
N PRO A 368 0.03 -4.84 -15.61
CA PRO A 368 0.67 -4.14 -14.51
C PRO A 368 0.28 -4.77 -13.16
N MET A 369 1.28 -5.07 -12.33
CA MET A 369 1.13 -5.59 -10.98
C MET A 369 0.36 -4.61 -10.12
N ILE A 370 0.62 -3.30 -10.28
CA ILE A 370 -0.16 -2.25 -9.64
C ILE A 370 -1.31 -1.85 -10.59
N PRO A 371 -2.58 -1.95 -10.16
CA PRO A 371 -3.73 -1.55 -10.98
C PRO A 371 -3.59 -0.10 -11.45
N ALA A 372 -3.80 0.18 -12.74
CA ALA A 372 -3.62 1.49 -13.36
C ALA A 372 -2.19 2.06 -13.31
N SER A 373 -1.20 1.17 -13.35
CA SER A 373 0.21 1.50 -13.59
C SER A 373 0.58 1.30 -15.06
N GLN A 374 -0.37 1.55 -15.98
CA GLN A 374 -0.06 1.49 -17.41
C GLN A 374 0.96 2.57 -17.79
N ASP A 375 1.72 2.30 -18.86
CA ASP A 375 2.77 3.19 -19.33
C ASP A 375 2.16 4.49 -19.88
N ALA A 376 2.59 5.63 -19.37
CA ALA A 376 2.23 6.92 -19.95
C ALA A 376 3.15 7.21 -21.14
N THR A 377 2.61 7.68 -22.26
CA THR A 377 3.44 8.08 -23.39
C THR A 377 3.93 9.50 -23.16
N THR A 378 5.25 9.66 -22.97
CA THR A 378 5.86 11.00 -22.82
C THR A 378 6.26 11.55 -24.18
N THR A 379 5.73 12.72 -24.54
CA THR A 379 6.05 13.44 -25.77
C THR A 379 7.15 14.47 -25.56
N PHE A 380 7.31 14.95 -24.33
CA PHE A 380 8.30 15.96 -23.99
C PHE A 380 8.95 15.69 -22.64
N CYS A 381 10.27 15.85 -22.57
CA CYS A 381 11.03 15.82 -21.34
C CYS A 381 12.16 16.85 -21.39
N ALA A 382 12.25 17.69 -20.37
CA ALA A 382 13.35 18.63 -20.17
C ALA A 382 13.76 18.65 -18.71
N MET A 383 15.02 18.33 -18.43
CA MET A 383 15.58 18.26 -17.07
C MET A 383 16.87 19.06 -17.01
N MET A 384 17.15 19.68 -15.86
CA MET A 384 18.39 20.41 -15.62
C MET A 384 18.70 21.40 -16.75
N GLU A 385 19.77 21.22 -17.52
CA GLU A 385 20.15 22.16 -18.58
C GLU A 385 19.08 22.28 -19.67
N ASP A 386 18.45 21.17 -20.06
CA ASP A 386 17.36 21.15 -21.04
C ASP A 386 16.10 21.86 -20.52
N PHE A 387 15.96 21.97 -19.19
CA PHE A 387 14.86 22.71 -18.56
C PHE A 387 15.05 24.24 -18.62
N LYS A 388 16.29 24.72 -18.71
CA LYS A 388 16.59 26.15 -18.81
C LYS A 388 15.79 26.88 -19.90
N PRO A 389 15.76 26.44 -21.17
CA PRO A 389 15.03 27.12 -22.25
C PRO A 389 13.50 27.06 -22.14
N MET A 390 12.94 26.28 -21.21
CA MET A 390 11.49 26.12 -21.05
C MET A 390 10.85 27.32 -20.37
N VAL A 391 11.56 27.99 -19.46
CA VAL A 391 11.08 29.24 -18.86
C VAL A 391 11.32 30.39 -19.84
N LYS A 392 10.24 30.89 -20.44
CA LYS A 392 10.29 31.99 -21.44
C LYS A 392 10.30 33.36 -20.80
N ARG A 393 9.60 33.52 -19.69
CA ARG A 393 9.49 34.78 -18.95
C ARG A 393 9.50 34.50 -17.46
N HIS A 394 10.10 35.39 -16.68
CA HIS A 394 10.14 35.25 -15.24
C HIS A 394 10.33 36.60 -14.54
N ARG A 395 9.93 36.65 -13.27
CA ARG A 395 10.26 37.72 -12.32
C ARG A 395 10.69 37.09 -11.00
N GLY A 396 11.91 37.36 -10.56
CA GLY A 396 12.46 36.85 -9.30
C GLY A 396 13.00 35.41 -9.35
N PHE A 397 12.55 34.58 -10.29
CA PHE A 397 13.21 33.30 -10.58
C PHE A 397 14.56 33.50 -11.27
N GLN A 398 15.54 32.65 -10.96
CA GLN A 398 16.88 32.63 -11.56
C GLN A 398 17.31 31.19 -11.80
N TYR A 399 17.93 30.91 -12.95
CA TYR A 399 18.51 29.61 -13.21
C TYR A 399 19.90 29.52 -12.57
N ALA A 400 20.05 28.67 -11.55
CA ALA A 400 21.26 28.63 -10.73
C ALA A 400 21.43 27.27 -10.01
N PRO A 401 22.65 26.92 -9.56
CA PRO A 401 22.92 25.67 -8.87
C PRO A 401 22.49 25.76 -7.41
N GLU A 402 21.90 24.68 -6.88
CA GLU A 402 21.63 24.53 -5.45
C GLU A 402 22.94 24.35 -4.65
N ARG A 403 23.96 23.73 -5.27
CA ARG A 403 25.27 23.47 -4.65
C ARG A 403 26.39 24.02 -5.52
N PRO A 404 26.62 25.35 -5.56
CA PRO A 404 27.60 25.97 -6.46
C PRO A 404 29.04 25.44 -6.30
N GLN A 405 29.40 24.97 -5.11
CA GLN A 405 30.73 24.43 -4.79
C GLN A 405 30.90 22.95 -5.12
N ALA A 406 29.85 22.29 -5.64
CA ALA A 406 29.94 20.88 -6.01
C ALA A 406 30.80 20.69 -7.28
N PRO A 407 31.50 19.55 -7.40
CA PRO A 407 32.61 19.38 -8.34
C PRO A 407 32.20 19.31 -9.81
N ASP A 408 30.95 18.92 -10.10
CA ASP A 408 30.43 18.82 -11.46
C ASP A 408 28.97 19.27 -11.55
N PHE A 409 28.50 19.42 -12.79
CA PHE A 409 27.17 19.91 -13.12
C PHE A 409 26.04 19.11 -12.45
N MET A 410 26.16 17.78 -12.42
CA MET A 410 25.14 16.90 -11.85
C MET A 410 25.03 17.10 -10.34
N HIS A 411 26.17 17.20 -9.65
CA HIS A 411 26.21 17.43 -8.21
C HIS A 411 25.83 18.87 -7.80
N GLN A 412 25.98 19.83 -8.72
CA GLN A 412 25.57 21.22 -8.53
C GLN A 412 24.05 21.40 -8.45
N LYS A 413 23.27 20.44 -8.98
CA LYS A 413 21.79 20.43 -8.95
C LYS A 413 21.19 21.74 -9.47
N TRP A 414 21.37 21.98 -10.76
CA TRP A 414 20.87 23.19 -11.42
C TRP A 414 19.35 23.18 -11.59
N GLY A 415 18.75 24.37 -11.49
CA GLY A 415 17.33 24.57 -11.70
C GLY A 415 16.92 26.04 -11.62
N TRP A 416 15.64 26.31 -11.88
CA TRP A 416 15.03 27.62 -11.72
C TRP A 416 14.57 27.83 -10.27
N ARG A 417 15.11 28.84 -9.59
CA ARG A 417 14.82 29.10 -8.17
C ARG A 417 14.35 30.51 -7.89
N ALA A 418 13.45 30.65 -6.92
CA ALA A 418 13.03 31.92 -6.33
C ALA A 418 12.78 31.74 -4.82
N SER A 419 12.95 32.81 -4.04
CA SER A 419 12.77 32.76 -2.58
C SER A 419 11.88 33.87 -2.02
N ARG A 420 11.20 34.63 -2.90
CA ARG A 420 10.33 35.75 -2.50
C ARG A 420 8.90 35.49 -2.99
N PRO A 421 7.88 35.58 -2.11
CA PRO A 421 6.48 35.54 -2.53
C PRO A 421 6.19 36.55 -3.65
N GLY A 422 5.36 36.15 -4.61
CA GLY A 422 5.04 36.92 -5.81
C GLY A 422 6.07 36.82 -6.94
N SER A 423 7.21 36.16 -6.72
CA SER A 423 8.10 35.77 -7.83
C SER A 423 7.39 34.74 -8.71
N TRP A 424 7.59 34.79 -10.02
CA TRP A 424 6.93 33.87 -10.96
C TRP A 424 7.82 33.49 -12.14
N ALA A 425 7.53 32.34 -12.76
CA ALA A 425 8.14 31.85 -13.99
C ALA A 425 7.04 31.29 -14.92
N GLU A 426 7.13 31.59 -16.21
CA GLU A 426 6.22 31.10 -17.25
C GLU A 426 6.92 30.10 -18.16
N LEU A 427 6.31 28.93 -18.32
CA LEU A 427 6.79 27.84 -19.15
C LEU A 427 5.85 27.67 -20.34
N GLU A 428 6.41 27.62 -21.54
CA GLU A 428 5.68 27.34 -22.78
C GLU A 428 6.01 25.91 -23.25
N LEU A 429 4.98 25.08 -23.43
CA LEU A 429 5.09 23.65 -23.69
C LEU A 429 4.15 23.23 -24.82
N ASP A 430 4.58 22.33 -25.71
CA ASP A 430 3.66 21.63 -26.62
C ASP A 430 3.03 20.47 -25.85
N THR A 431 1.72 20.51 -25.64
CA THR A 431 0.96 19.50 -24.91
C THR A 431 0.15 18.59 -25.84
N ARG A 432 0.54 18.48 -27.11
CA ARG A 432 -0.08 17.54 -28.05
C ARG A 432 0.67 16.21 -28.11
N SER A 433 -0.02 15.20 -28.59
CA SER A 433 0.50 13.88 -28.94
C SER A 433 0.10 13.56 -30.38
N GLU A 434 0.94 12.82 -31.10
CA GLU A 434 0.60 12.26 -32.42
C GLU A 434 -0.48 11.15 -32.31
N VAL A 435 -0.63 10.56 -31.12
CA VAL A 435 -1.61 9.52 -30.83
C VAL A 435 -2.64 10.06 -29.84
N ASP A 436 -3.91 10.11 -30.26
CA ASP A 436 -5.01 10.55 -29.41
C ASP A 436 -5.37 9.42 -28.44
N GLN A 437 -4.93 9.55 -27.18
CA GLN A 437 -5.09 8.47 -26.20
C GLN A 437 -5.65 8.90 -24.86
N GLY A 438 -6.14 10.12 -24.60
CA GLY A 438 -6.77 10.47 -23.31
C GLY A 438 -6.12 11.65 -22.59
N ASP A 439 -6.18 11.69 -21.26
CA ASP A 439 -5.77 12.88 -20.49
C ASP A 439 -4.29 13.25 -20.69
N THR A 440 -4.03 14.54 -20.78
CA THR A 440 -2.68 15.10 -20.91
C THR A 440 -2.26 15.75 -19.61
N LEU A 441 -1.03 15.48 -19.18
CA LEU A 441 -0.55 15.98 -17.91
C LEU A 441 0.90 16.44 -17.98
N ILE A 442 1.17 17.51 -17.25
CA ILE A 442 2.50 18.06 -17.04
C ILE A 442 3.03 17.57 -15.70
N TRP A 443 4.21 16.97 -15.71
CA TRP A 443 4.98 16.71 -14.49
C TRP A 443 5.95 17.86 -14.30
N LEU A 444 5.78 18.62 -13.22
CA LEU A 444 6.73 19.67 -12.85
C LEU A 444 7.54 19.21 -11.64
N SER A 445 8.81 18.88 -11.85
CA SER A 445 9.69 18.45 -10.76
C SER A 445 10.29 19.63 -10.01
N HIS A 446 10.31 19.53 -8.69
CA HIS A 446 10.83 20.54 -7.78
C HIS A 446 11.55 19.91 -6.58
N LEU A 447 12.39 20.70 -5.91
CA LEU A 447 13.04 20.29 -4.67
C LEU A 447 12.03 20.35 -3.52
N ARG A 448 12.03 19.30 -2.68
CA ARG A 448 11.51 19.35 -1.30
C ARG A 448 12.66 19.27 -0.31
N SER A 449 12.60 20.06 0.76
CA SER A 449 13.65 20.12 1.80
C SER A 449 13.10 20.61 3.14
N TYR A 450 13.90 20.46 4.20
CA TYR A 450 13.54 20.77 5.60
C TYR A 450 13.93 22.17 6.06
N GLN A 451 14.58 22.97 5.22
CA GLN A 451 14.97 24.33 5.57
C GLN A 451 14.81 25.29 4.39
N GLY A 452 14.19 26.44 4.69
CA GLY A 452 14.11 27.57 3.77
C GLY A 452 13.10 27.45 2.65
N MET A 453 12.33 26.36 2.59
CA MET A 453 11.41 26.05 1.49
C MET A 453 10.07 26.77 1.64
N GLY A 454 9.38 26.97 0.52
CA GLY A 454 8.00 27.46 0.49
C GLY A 454 7.16 26.77 -0.57
N THR A 455 6.00 27.37 -0.86
CA THR A 455 5.02 26.83 -1.80
C THR A 455 4.88 27.72 -3.04
N ALA A 456 4.33 27.16 -4.11
CA ALA A 456 3.99 27.88 -5.34
C ALA A 456 2.62 27.44 -5.87
N LEU A 457 2.00 28.28 -6.68
CA LEU A 457 0.80 27.98 -7.45
C LEU A 457 1.15 27.83 -8.92
N ILE A 458 0.66 26.76 -9.56
CA ILE A 458 0.76 26.51 -10.98
C ILE A 458 -0.60 26.82 -11.62
N GLU A 459 -0.62 27.64 -12.67
CA GLU A 459 -1.84 28.03 -13.37
C GLU A 459 -1.63 28.04 -14.89
N CYS A 460 -2.65 27.65 -15.66
CA CYS A 460 -2.65 27.85 -17.10
C CYS A 460 -2.99 29.31 -17.43
N LYS A 461 -2.15 29.96 -18.25
CA LYS A 461 -2.31 31.37 -18.62
C LYS A 461 -2.84 31.56 -20.04
N SER A 462 -2.41 30.74 -21.00
CA SER A 462 -2.90 30.81 -22.38
C SER A 462 -2.67 29.51 -23.14
N GLY A 463 -3.47 29.29 -24.18
CA GLY A 463 -3.37 28.12 -25.07
C GLY A 463 -4.01 26.85 -24.50
N CYS A 464 -3.76 26.56 -23.23
CA CYS A 464 -4.33 25.42 -22.52
C CYS A 464 -5.14 25.86 -21.29
N THR A 465 -5.89 24.91 -20.74
CA THR A 465 -6.72 25.04 -19.54
C THR A 465 -6.28 23.99 -18.53
N CYS A 466 -6.23 24.37 -17.25
CA CYS A 466 -5.96 23.47 -16.15
C CYS A 466 -6.47 24.06 -14.85
N GLU A 467 -6.73 23.17 -13.89
CA GLU A 467 -7.02 23.56 -12.52
C GLU A 467 -5.78 24.13 -11.84
N PRO A 468 -5.89 25.27 -11.11
CA PRO A 468 -4.80 25.80 -10.32
C PRO A 468 -4.26 24.74 -9.34
N THR A 469 -2.98 24.42 -9.45
CA THR A 469 -2.38 23.32 -8.68
C THR A 469 -1.28 23.85 -7.76
N LYS A 470 -1.35 23.51 -6.47
CA LYS A 470 -0.32 23.90 -5.49
C LYS A 470 0.88 22.97 -5.55
N LEU A 471 2.06 23.56 -5.56
CA LEU A 471 3.36 22.91 -5.42
C LEU A 471 3.92 23.23 -4.04
N ASP A 472 4.31 22.20 -3.28
CA ASP A 472 4.82 22.37 -1.91
C ASP A 472 6.27 21.90 -1.78
N GLY A 473 7.20 22.83 -1.62
CA GLY A 473 8.62 22.55 -1.39
C GLY A 473 8.96 22.17 0.06
N THR A 474 8.04 22.34 1.01
CA THR A 474 8.29 22.09 2.43
C THR A 474 8.30 20.60 2.75
N TRP A 475 9.06 20.20 3.76
CA TRP A 475 9.29 18.79 4.12
C TRP A 475 9.80 18.69 5.57
N ASN A 476 9.50 17.62 6.30
CA ASN A 476 9.89 17.47 7.71
C ASN A 476 11.12 16.57 7.97
N ARG A 477 11.48 15.67 7.04
CA ARG A 477 12.70 14.84 7.20
C ARG A 477 13.96 15.65 6.89
N ARG A 478 15.04 15.42 7.63
CA ARG A 478 16.36 16.04 7.40
C ARG A 478 17.09 15.52 6.14
N ALA A 479 16.40 15.54 5.00
CA ALA A 479 16.88 15.18 3.68
C ALA A 479 16.25 16.11 2.63
N SER A 480 16.90 16.26 1.48
CA SER A 480 16.36 17.01 0.34
C SER A 480 16.22 16.06 -0.85
N LEU A 481 15.03 16.01 -1.43
CA LEU A 481 14.66 15.08 -2.51
C LEU A 481 13.97 15.84 -3.63
N PHE A 482 14.08 15.34 -4.85
CA PHE A 482 13.23 15.81 -5.94
C PHE A 482 11.85 15.17 -5.84
N TRP A 483 10.83 15.98 -6.09
CA TRP A 483 9.42 15.61 -6.11
C TRP A 483 8.80 16.11 -7.41
N SER A 484 7.71 15.53 -7.89
CA SER A 484 6.99 16.09 -9.04
C SER A 484 5.53 16.34 -8.72
N THR A 485 5.06 17.53 -9.07
CA THR A 485 3.64 17.90 -9.06
C THR A 485 3.05 17.60 -10.44
N ARG A 486 1.88 16.94 -10.46
CA ARG A 486 1.15 16.66 -11.70
C ARG A 486 0.11 17.74 -11.95
N VAL A 487 0.00 18.21 -13.19
CA VAL A 487 -0.98 19.21 -13.60
C VAL A 487 -1.68 18.68 -14.85
N PHE A 488 -2.97 18.38 -14.75
CA PHE A 488 -3.78 18.00 -15.91
C PHE A 488 -4.05 19.23 -16.76
N VAL A 489 -3.80 19.12 -18.06
CA VAL A 489 -3.90 20.24 -19.00
C VAL A 489 -4.65 19.82 -20.26
N SER A 490 -5.38 20.76 -20.86
CA SER A 490 -5.85 20.57 -22.23
C SER A 490 -4.68 20.65 -23.23
N ARG A 491 -4.88 20.02 -24.39
CA ARG A 491 -3.86 19.89 -25.43
C ARG A 491 -3.75 21.18 -26.23
N HIS A 492 -2.54 21.69 -26.38
CA HIS A 492 -2.27 22.89 -27.16
C HIS A 492 -0.80 22.90 -27.64
N PRO A 493 -0.50 23.36 -28.87
CA PRO A 493 0.89 23.48 -29.36
C PRO A 493 1.76 24.43 -28.54
N GLN A 494 1.14 25.38 -27.83
CA GLN A 494 1.79 26.41 -27.03
C GLN A 494 1.04 26.62 -25.72
N CYS A 495 1.01 25.60 -24.87
CA CYS A 495 0.44 25.68 -23.53
C CYS A 495 1.36 26.52 -22.64
N LEU A 496 0.88 27.67 -22.17
CA LEU A 496 1.63 28.55 -21.28
C LEU A 496 1.15 28.35 -19.85
N ILE A 497 2.01 27.80 -18.98
CA ILE A 497 1.75 27.68 -17.54
C ILE A 497 2.61 28.69 -16.77
N ARG A 498 2.08 29.22 -15.66
CA ARG A 498 2.82 30.10 -14.74
C ARG A 498 2.94 29.45 -13.38
N VAL A 499 4.15 29.46 -12.83
CA VAL A 499 4.46 29.05 -11.46
C VAL A 499 4.74 30.29 -10.63
N THR A 500 3.97 30.54 -9.57
CA THR A 500 4.09 31.74 -8.72
C THR A 500 4.37 31.35 -7.28
N VAL A 501 5.47 31.84 -6.68
CA VAL A 501 5.80 31.62 -5.27
C VAL A 501 4.75 32.27 -4.37
N LEU A 502 4.22 31.50 -3.42
CA LEU A 502 3.18 31.94 -2.50
C LEU A 502 3.77 32.40 -1.15
N PRO A 503 3.05 33.27 -0.40
CA PRO A 503 3.36 33.56 1.00
C PRO A 503 2.91 32.44 1.95
N ASP A 504 2.23 31.42 1.41
CA ASP A 504 1.70 30.28 2.15
C ASP A 504 2.85 29.45 2.79
N PRO A 505 2.69 29.03 4.07
CA PRO A 505 3.75 28.38 4.83
C PRO A 505 3.98 26.91 4.46
N GLY A 506 3.11 26.31 3.65
CA GLY A 506 3.16 24.89 3.28
C GLY A 506 2.73 23.92 4.38
N GLU A 507 2.78 22.64 4.03
CA GLU A 507 2.46 21.49 4.89
C GLU A 507 3.36 21.44 6.14
N PHE A 508 4.65 21.78 5.97
CA PHE A 508 5.63 21.81 7.05
C PHE A 508 6.27 23.20 7.14
N PRO A 509 5.68 24.13 7.91
CA PRO A 509 6.14 25.52 7.97
C PRO A 509 7.63 25.68 8.24
N GLN A 510 8.31 26.46 7.40
CA GLN A 510 9.75 26.74 7.48
C GLN A 510 10.03 28.23 7.36
N GLN A 511 11.19 28.68 7.87
CA GLN A 511 11.66 30.05 7.66
C GLN A 511 12.19 30.21 6.23
N GLY A 512 11.34 30.66 5.30
CA GLY A 512 11.72 30.98 3.92
C GLY A 512 10.59 30.72 2.92
N HIS A 513 10.81 31.09 1.66
CA HIS A 513 9.88 30.81 0.56
C HIS A 513 10.59 30.24 -0.67
N LYS A 514 11.68 29.47 -0.48
CA LYS A 514 12.45 28.92 -1.58
C LYS A 514 11.62 27.88 -2.35
N VAL A 515 11.50 28.09 -3.64
CA VAL A 515 10.97 27.13 -4.62
C VAL A 515 12.07 26.90 -5.65
N ALA A 516 12.40 25.64 -5.93
CA ALA A 516 13.41 25.27 -6.91
C ALA A 516 12.82 24.22 -7.87
N LEU A 517 12.61 24.62 -9.11
CA LEU A 517 12.11 23.79 -10.21
C LEU A 517 13.29 23.18 -10.98
N VAL A 518 13.23 21.90 -11.30
CA VAL A 518 14.37 21.18 -11.89
C VAL A 518 14.06 20.44 -13.18
N ALA A 519 12.79 20.12 -13.43
CA ALA A 519 12.40 19.45 -14.66
C ALA A 519 10.94 19.71 -14.99
N VAL A 520 10.61 19.54 -16.27
CA VAL A 520 9.24 19.49 -16.76
C VAL A 520 9.09 18.37 -17.79
N MET A 521 7.99 17.64 -17.72
CA MET A 521 7.64 16.59 -18.67
C MET A 521 6.19 16.72 -19.11
N VAL A 522 5.87 16.34 -20.34
CA VAL A 522 4.51 16.21 -20.85
C VAL A 522 4.25 14.74 -21.15
N ALA A 523 3.22 14.18 -20.52
CA ALA A 523 2.81 12.80 -20.70
C ALA A 523 1.33 12.69 -21.04
N HIS A 524 0.97 11.62 -21.75
CA HIS A 524 -0.38 11.31 -22.17
C HIS A 524 -0.78 9.94 -21.61
N LEU A 525 -1.87 9.93 -20.85
CA LEU A 525 -2.50 8.72 -20.31
C LEU A 525 -3.40 8.11 -21.37
N GLN A 526 -3.64 6.80 -21.28
CA GLN A 526 -4.61 6.09 -22.13
C GLN A 526 -6.07 6.34 -21.67
N GLU A 527 -7.06 6.24 -22.57
CA GLU A 527 -8.46 6.55 -22.30
C GLU A 527 -9.04 5.58 -21.25
N GLY A 528 -9.78 6.11 -20.28
CA GLY A 528 -10.30 5.34 -19.13
C GLY A 528 -9.36 5.26 -17.92
N MET A 529 -8.19 5.91 -17.95
CA MET A 529 -7.16 5.81 -16.90
C MET A 529 -7.10 6.97 -15.89
N ALA A 530 -7.92 8.00 -16.08
CA ALA A 530 -8.03 9.15 -15.17
C ALA A 530 -8.44 8.76 -13.72
N GLN A 531 -9.03 7.57 -13.55
CA GLN A 531 -9.70 7.18 -12.31
C GLN A 531 -8.83 6.45 -11.26
N ALA A 532 -7.52 6.26 -11.48
CA ALA A 532 -6.76 5.34 -10.63
C ALA A 532 -5.35 5.80 -10.21
N GLY A 533 -5.10 7.11 -10.21
CA GLY A 533 -3.77 7.65 -9.90
C GLY A 533 -3.73 9.01 -9.19
N THR A 534 -4.79 9.42 -8.50
CA THR A 534 -4.82 10.71 -7.81
C THR A 534 -4.47 10.53 -6.33
N LEU A 535 -3.22 10.84 -5.96
CA LEU A 535 -2.91 11.13 -4.56
C LEU A 535 -3.69 12.39 -4.17
N VAL A 536 -4.49 12.23 -3.13
CA VAL A 536 -5.31 13.23 -2.46
C VAL A 536 -4.44 14.42 -2.03
N HIS A 537 -4.54 15.54 -2.75
CA HIS A 537 -4.22 16.86 -2.20
C HIS A 537 -5.43 17.36 -1.42
N ALA A 538 -5.20 17.78 -0.19
CA ALA A 538 -6.18 18.49 0.65
C ALA A 538 -6.79 19.65 -0.14
N GLY A 539 -8.03 19.46 -0.61
CA GLY A 539 -8.78 20.43 -1.41
C GLY A 539 -9.54 19.82 -2.59
N ALA A 540 -9.11 18.67 -3.12
CA ALA A 540 -9.89 17.94 -4.13
C ALA A 540 -10.91 17.02 -3.43
N LYS A 541 -12.16 17.07 -3.90
CA LYS A 541 -13.24 16.23 -3.38
C LYS A 541 -12.91 14.75 -3.61
N VAL A 542 -12.71 13.97 -2.54
CA VAL A 542 -12.50 12.50 -2.63
C VAL A 542 -13.75 11.89 -3.25
N ALA A 543 -13.57 11.00 -4.23
CA ALA A 543 -14.69 10.36 -4.90
C ALA A 543 -15.40 9.38 -3.96
N ASN A 544 -16.73 9.31 -3.99
CA ASN A 544 -17.51 8.40 -3.13
C ASN A 544 -17.09 6.93 -3.30
N LYS A 545 -16.68 6.54 -4.50
CA LYS A 545 -16.17 5.18 -4.78
C LYS A 545 -14.88 4.87 -4.01
N GLU A 546 -13.95 5.81 -3.94
CA GLU A 546 -12.70 5.65 -3.20
C GLU A 546 -12.97 5.56 -1.69
N LEU A 547 -13.87 6.40 -1.20
CA LEU A 547 -14.35 6.35 0.18
C LEU A 547 -15.02 5.01 0.51
N LEU A 548 -15.81 4.46 -0.42
CA LEU A 548 -16.45 3.15 -0.28
C LEU A 548 -15.42 2.03 -0.22
N GLU A 549 -14.41 2.02 -1.10
CA GLU A 549 -13.35 1.02 -1.08
C GLU A 549 -12.64 0.97 0.28
N VAL A 550 -12.39 2.13 0.88
CA VAL A 550 -11.78 2.22 2.22
C VAL A 550 -12.76 1.83 3.31
N ALA A 551 -14.04 2.19 3.22
CA ALA A 551 -15.08 1.74 4.17
C ALA A 551 -15.19 0.20 4.17
N GLN A 552 -15.12 -0.43 3.00
CA GLN A 552 -15.13 -1.89 2.86
C GLN A 552 -13.89 -2.53 3.48
N GLN A 553 -12.70 -1.97 3.24
CA GLN A 553 -11.45 -2.46 3.82
C GLN A 553 -11.46 -2.33 5.35
N ALA A 554 -11.91 -1.19 5.86
CA ALA A 554 -11.96 -0.90 7.28
C ALA A 554 -12.98 -1.82 7.99
N ALA A 555 -14.20 -1.95 7.46
CA ALA A 555 -15.21 -2.85 8.00
C ALA A 555 -14.76 -4.32 7.94
N ALA A 556 -14.07 -4.75 6.87
CA ALA A 556 -13.51 -6.09 6.78
C ALA A 556 -12.39 -6.34 7.82
N ALA A 557 -11.58 -5.33 8.12
CA ALA A 557 -10.54 -5.42 9.15
C ALA A 557 -11.15 -5.59 10.56
N GLY A 558 -12.16 -4.79 10.91
CA GLY A 558 -12.90 -4.97 12.16
C GLY A 558 -13.63 -6.30 12.22
N ALA A 559 -14.32 -6.68 11.14
CA ALA A 559 -15.07 -7.92 11.08
C ALA A 559 -14.19 -9.16 11.26
N LYS A 560 -12.94 -9.12 10.77
CA LYS A 560 -11.96 -10.19 11.00
C LYS A 560 -11.67 -10.38 12.50
N VAL A 561 -11.54 -9.28 13.26
CA VAL A 561 -11.33 -9.34 14.71
C VAL A 561 -12.53 -9.99 15.40
N VAL A 562 -13.75 -9.55 15.03
CA VAL A 562 -14.99 -10.12 15.56
C VAL A 562 -15.10 -11.61 15.23
N LEU A 563 -14.83 -12.02 13.97
CA LEU A 563 -14.80 -13.44 13.55
C LEU A 563 -13.85 -14.28 14.41
N GLU A 564 -12.65 -13.77 14.71
CA GLU A 564 -11.67 -14.46 15.55
C GLU A 564 -12.11 -14.57 17.02
N ALA A 565 -13.02 -13.71 17.46
CA ALA A 565 -13.60 -13.74 18.80
C ALA A 565 -14.82 -14.67 18.91
N LEU A 566 -15.44 -15.04 17.79
CA LEU A 566 -16.57 -15.97 17.77
C LEU A 566 -16.19 -17.34 18.33
N ASP A 567 -17.13 -17.96 19.03
CA ASP A 567 -17.02 -19.30 19.64
C ASP A 567 -15.87 -19.50 20.64
N LYS A 568 -15.12 -18.45 21.00
CA LYS A 568 -14.17 -18.51 22.10
C LYS A 568 -14.92 -18.81 23.42
N PRO A 569 -14.38 -19.71 24.29
CA PRO A 569 -15.02 -20.05 25.54
C PRO A 569 -15.22 -18.80 26.41
N ARG A 570 -16.47 -18.47 26.70
CA ARG A 570 -16.83 -17.40 27.62
C ARG A 570 -16.84 -17.99 29.02
N SER A 571 -15.95 -17.56 29.91
CA SER A 571 -16.00 -17.92 31.32
C SER A 571 -17.42 -17.69 31.82
N SER A 572 -18.04 -18.71 32.42
CA SER A 572 -19.46 -18.75 32.80
C SER A 572 -20.00 -17.41 33.27
N VAL A 573 -21.17 -17.03 32.74
CA VAL A 573 -21.98 -15.80 32.92
C VAL A 573 -22.28 -15.43 34.40
N GLN A 574 -21.70 -16.14 35.38
CA GLN A 574 -21.83 -15.87 36.80
C GLN A 574 -20.82 -14.85 37.36
N SER A 575 -19.75 -14.50 36.64
CA SER A 575 -18.86 -13.40 37.05
C SER A 575 -18.99 -12.22 36.08
N LYS A 576 -19.55 -11.11 36.55
CA LYS A 576 -19.74 -9.83 35.84
C LYS A 576 -18.47 -9.20 35.21
N GLY A 577 -17.30 -9.82 35.36
CA GLY A 577 -16.03 -9.39 34.75
C GLY A 577 -15.80 -10.07 33.39
N ALA A 578 -15.46 -11.35 33.36
CA ALA A 578 -14.88 -12.01 32.18
C ALA A 578 -15.68 -11.95 30.86
N ALA A 579 -17.01 -11.99 30.89
CA ALA A 579 -17.83 -11.86 29.68
C ALA A 579 -17.94 -10.42 29.20
N ALA A 580 -17.99 -9.45 30.12
CA ALA A 580 -17.92 -8.03 29.81
C ALA A 580 -16.51 -7.65 29.33
N ASP A 581 -15.47 -8.26 29.91
CA ASP A 581 -14.06 -8.06 29.53
C ASP A 581 -13.80 -8.54 28.10
N LEU A 582 -14.24 -9.75 27.71
CA LEU A 582 -14.05 -10.26 26.34
C LEU A 582 -14.76 -9.41 25.28
N VAL A 583 -15.96 -8.95 25.61
CA VAL A 583 -16.75 -8.05 24.76
C VAL A 583 -15.97 -6.76 24.57
N THR A 584 -15.65 -6.06 25.67
CA THR A 584 -14.87 -4.81 25.67
C THR A 584 -13.53 -4.95 24.94
N GLU A 585 -12.82 -6.08 25.09
CA GLU A 585 -11.59 -6.37 24.36
C GLU A 585 -11.82 -6.51 22.85
N THR A 586 -12.92 -7.15 22.45
CA THR A 586 -13.28 -7.36 21.04
C THR A 586 -13.69 -6.04 20.39
N ASP A 587 -14.54 -5.25 21.06
CA ASP A 587 -14.96 -3.90 20.64
C ASP A 587 -13.73 -3.00 20.39
N VAL A 588 -12.84 -2.87 21.38
CA VAL A 588 -11.63 -2.04 21.27
C VAL A 588 -10.66 -2.56 20.21
N ALA A 589 -10.48 -3.86 20.09
CA ALA A 589 -9.58 -4.44 19.09
C ALA A 589 -10.13 -4.27 17.66
N SER A 590 -11.46 -4.42 17.48
CA SER A 590 -12.15 -4.19 16.22
C SER A 590 -12.04 -2.72 15.81
N GLU A 591 -12.31 -1.79 16.73
CA GLU A 591 -12.19 -0.35 16.45
C GLU A 591 -10.76 0.01 16.05
N LYS A 592 -9.76 -0.48 16.78
CA LYS A 592 -8.34 -0.24 16.45
C LYS A 592 -7.98 -0.72 15.04
N ALA A 593 -8.50 -1.87 14.61
CA ALA A 593 -8.25 -2.39 13.27
C ALA A 593 -8.93 -1.53 12.18
N ILE A 594 -10.17 -1.10 12.42
CA ILE A 594 -10.92 -0.19 11.55
C ILE A 594 -10.18 1.15 11.42
N LEU A 595 -9.78 1.75 12.54
CA LEU A 595 -9.05 3.02 12.58
C LEU A 595 -7.73 2.95 11.85
N ALA A 596 -6.98 1.84 12.00
CA ALA A 596 -5.71 1.66 11.30
C ALA A 596 -5.90 1.64 9.78
N ALA A 597 -6.96 0.99 9.27
CA ALA A 597 -7.29 0.98 7.85
C ALA A 597 -7.69 2.37 7.34
N ILE A 598 -8.53 3.09 8.09
CA ILE A 598 -8.95 4.46 7.75
C ILE A 598 -7.74 5.40 7.73
N GLN A 599 -6.90 5.38 8.77
CA GLN A 599 -5.74 6.26 8.90
C GLN A 599 -4.66 5.98 7.84
N ALA A 600 -4.52 4.73 7.40
CA ALA A 600 -3.59 4.37 6.34
C ALA A 600 -3.98 4.99 4.98
N ALA A 601 -5.27 5.09 4.70
CA ALA A 601 -5.78 5.71 3.47
C ALA A 601 -5.94 7.23 3.62
N PHE A 602 -6.46 7.69 4.75
CA PHE A 602 -6.84 9.07 5.01
C PHE A 602 -6.35 9.54 6.38
N PRO A 603 -5.04 9.83 6.54
CA PRO A 603 -4.45 10.20 7.83
C PRO A 603 -4.99 11.50 8.43
N ASN A 604 -5.62 12.35 7.60
CA ASN A 604 -6.14 13.66 7.98
C ASN A 604 -7.68 13.68 8.08
N HIS A 605 -8.40 12.55 7.96
CA HIS A 605 -9.85 12.57 8.15
C HIS A 605 -10.19 12.50 9.64
N ALA A 606 -11.31 13.11 10.02
CA ALA A 606 -11.84 12.97 11.38
C ALA A 606 -12.48 11.59 11.53
N VAL A 607 -12.43 11.02 12.73
CA VAL A 607 -13.16 9.80 13.07
C VAL A 607 -13.95 10.02 14.36
N LEU A 608 -15.16 9.50 14.40
CA LEU A 608 -16.04 9.38 15.56
C LEU A 608 -16.35 7.88 15.75
N GLY A 609 -15.60 7.25 16.66
CA GLY A 609 -15.82 5.86 17.07
C GLY A 609 -16.64 5.78 18.37
N GLU A 610 -17.35 4.68 18.56
CA GLU A 610 -18.08 4.39 19.80
C GLU A 610 -17.16 4.32 21.02
N GLU A 611 -16.04 3.59 20.92
CA GLU A 611 -15.17 3.28 22.04
C GLU A 611 -14.09 4.37 22.25
N GLY A 612 -13.48 4.81 21.15
CA GLY A 612 -12.37 5.77 21.16
C GLY A 612 -12.81 7.23 21.09
N GLY A 613 -14.09 7.50 20.83
CA GLY A 613 -14.62 8.85 20.65
C GLY A 613 -14.05 9.55 19.41
N VAL A 614 -13.74 10.85 19.55
CA VAL A 614 -13.24 11.67 18.43
C VAL A 614 -11.72 11.55 18.28
N SER A 615 -11.26 11.24 17.07
CA SER A 615 -9.85 11.27 16.69
C SER A 615 -9.63 11.85 15.28
N GLY A 616 -8.38 12.01 14.87
CA GLY A 616 -8.03 12.63 13.59
C GLY A 616 -8.18 14.16 13.58
N ASP A 617 -8.19 14.75 12.39
CA ASP A 617 -8.33 16.21 12.21
C ASP A 617 -9.81 16.59 12.08
N THR A 618 -10.39 17.14 13.15
CA THR A 618 -11.80 17.57 13.17
C THR A 618 -12.10 18.74 12.23
N SER A 619 -11.09 19.40 11.65
CA SER A 619 -11.29 20.42 10.61
C SER A 619 -11.50 19.84 9.21
N SER A 620 -11.31 18.52 9.05
CA SER A 620 -11.62 17.76 7.83
C SER A 620 -13.07 17.95 7.40
N GLU A 621 -13.31 17.96 6.07
CA GLU A 621 -14.67 17.88 5.52
C GLU A 621 -15.26 16.46 5.65
N TYR A 622 -14.44 15.46 5.96
CA TYR A 622 -14.84 14.07 6.15
C TYR A 622 -14.79 13.65 7.61
N LEU A 623 -15.86 13.00 8.06
CA LEU A 623 -15.99 12.35 9.37
C LEU A 623 -16.36 10.89 9.16
N TRP A 624 -15.51 9.97 9.61
CA TRP A 624 -15.83 8.55 9.66
C TRP A 624 -16.61 8.25 10.93
N CYS A 625 -17.79 7.65 10.82
CA CYS A 625 -18.55 7.12 11.94
C CYS A 625 -18.33 5.61 12.00
N VAL A 626 -17.86 5.12 13.15
CA VAL A 626 -17.46 3.73 13.34
C VAL A 626 -18.17 3.15 14.55
N ASP A 627 -18.92 2.08 14.32
CA ASP A 627 -19.39 1.18 15.36
C ASP A 627 -18.66 -0.16 15.15
N PRO A 628 -17.72 -0.52 16.04
CA PRO A 628 -16.89 -1.70 15.88
C PRO A 628 -17.63 -3.01 16.16
N LEU A 629 -18.81 -2.98 16.80
CA LEU A 629 -19.65 -4.14 17.11
C LEU A 629 -21.08 -3.72 17.53
N ASP A 630 -21.91 -3.36 16.55
CA ASP A 630 -23.33 -3.07 16.76
C ASP A 630 -24.03 -4.37 17.19
N GLY A 631 -24.78 -4.32 18.29
CA GLY A 631 -25.42 -5.50 18.87
C GLY A 631 -24.51 -6.28 19.81
N THR A 632 -23.65 -5.60 20.55
CA THR A 632 -22.76 -6.14 21.60
C THR A 632 -23.44 -7.17 22.52
N THR A 633 -24.68 -6.92 22.95
CA THR A 633 -25.46 -7.87 23.76
C THR A 633 -25.73 -9.17 23.00
N ASN A 634 -26.09 -9.08 21.71
CA ASN A 634 -26.32 -10.25 20.88
C ASN A 634 -25.03 -11.04 20.67
N PHE A 635 -23.91 -10.35 20.40
CA PHE A 635 -22.60 -10.98 20.34
C PHE A 635 -22.29 -11.72 21.65
N ALA A 636 -22.45 -11.08 22.81
CA ALA A 636 -22.19 -11.65 24.13
C ALA A 636 -23.03 -12.91 24.43
N HIS A 637 -24.22 -13.01 23.85
CA HIS A 637 -25.11 -14.17 23.98
C HIS A 637 -24.99 -15.17 22.82
N GLY A 638 -24.22 -14.86 21.76
CA GLY A 638 -24.14 -15.68 20.56
C GLY A 638 -25.44 -15.69 19.74
N TYR A 639 -26.27 -14.65 19.90
CA TYR A 639 -27.48 -14.45 19.12
C TYR A 639 -27.13 -13.83 17.75
N PRO A 640 -27.58 -14.40 16.62
CA PRO A 640 -27.13 -14.01 15.29
C PRO A 640 -27.82 -12.76 14.77
N SER A 641 -27.43 -11.61 15.32
CA SER A 641 -27.82 -10.27 14.86
C SER A 641 -26.89 -9.21 15.45
N PHE A 642 -25.65 -9.15 14.96
CA PHE A 642 -24.67 -8.11 15.30
C PHE A 642 -23.78 -7.82 14.08
N ALA A 643 -23.19 -6.64 14.01
CA ALA A 643 -22.46 -6.18 12.83
C ALA A 643 -21.24 -5.30 13.15
N VAL A 644 -20.35 -5.17 12.19
CA VAL A 644 -19.42 -4.03 12.13
C VAL A 644 -20.01 -2.98 11.19
N SER A 645 -20.08 -1.72 11.61
CA SER A 645 -20.68 -0.63 10.84
C SER A 645 -19.67 0.51 10.65
N VAL A 646 -19.40 0.86 9.39
CA VAL A 646 -18.48 1.94 9.03
C VAL A 646 -19.13 2.83 7.98
N ALA A 647 -19.18 4.13 8.24
CA ALA A 647 -19.63 5.13 7.29
C ALA A 647 -18.67 6.30 7.23
N VAL A 648 -18.66 7.00 6.11
CA VAL A 648 -18.04 8.31 6.00
C VAL A 648 -19.08 9.35 5.60
N LEU A 649 -19.05 10.45 6.34
CA LEU A 649 -19.81 11.63 6.07
C LEU A 649 -18.90 12.63 5.38
N ARG A 650 -19.47 13.36 4.45
CA ARG A 650 -18.92 14.62 3.99
C ARG A 650 -19.80 15.74 4.53
N HIS A 651 -19.23 16.58 5.39
CA HIS A 651 -20.01 17.48 6.25
C HIS A 651 -21.08 16.67 7.01
N THR A 652 -22.36 16.94 6.81
CA THR A 652 -23.45 16.23 7.48
C THR A 652 -24.00 15.05 6.67
N THR A 653 -23.49 14.83 5.46
CA THR A 653 -24.09 13.92 4.49
C THR A 653 -23.30 12.61 4.39
N PRO A 654 -23.91 11.45 4.68
CA PRO A 654 -23.30 10.16 4.37
C PRO A 654 -23.01 10.03 2.87
N VAL A 655 -21.78 9.66 2.52
CA VAL A 655 -21.32 9.55 1.12
C VAL A 655 -20.84 8.17 0.74
N ALA A 656 -20.39 7.36 1.71
CA ALA A 656 -20.10 5.95 1.52
C ALA A 656 -20.23 5.17 2.84
N SER A 657 -20.62 3.90 2.77
CA SER A 657 -20.78 3.06 3.94
C SER A 657 -20.61 1.57 3.66
N THR A 658 -20.28 0.82 4.70
CA THR A 658 -20.24 -0.64 4.72
C THR A 658 -20.72 -1.17 6.07
N VAL A 659 -21.61 -2.16 6.04
CA VAL A 659 -22.05 -2.93 7.22
C VAL A 659 -21.73 -4.40 6.99
N VAL A 660 -21.02 -5.05 7.91
CA VAL A 660 -20.75 -6.48 7.87
C VAL A 660 -21.57 -7.17 8.95
N GLU A 661 -22.68 -7.78 8.54
CA GLU A 661 -23.57 -8.55 9.40
C GLU A 661 -23.03 -9.97 9.61
N PHE A 662 -23.16 -10.47 10.84
CA PHE A 662 -22.83 -11.84 11.21
C PHE A 662 -24.11 -12.67 11.38
N CYS A 663 -24.21 -13.75 10.62
CA CYS A 663 -25.38 -14.62 10.59
C CYS A 663 -25.01 -16.05 11.01
N GLY A 664 -26.03 -16.84 11.37
CA GLY A 664 -25.87 -18.27 11.68
C GLY A 664 -25.94 -18.52 13.18
N GLY A 665 -24.86 -19.04 13.75
CA GLY A 665 -24.76 -19.34 15.17
C GLY A 665 -23.48 -20.13 15.46
N PRO A 666 -23.26 -20.56 16.71
CA PRO A 666 -22.04 -21.23 17.12
C PRO A 666 -21.64 -22.37 16.17
N GLY A 667 -20.40 -22.33 15.66
CA GLY A 667 -19.84 -23.29 14.72
C GLY A 667 -20.33 -23.18 13.26
N THR A 668 -21.18 -22.19 12.93
CA THR A 668 -21.80 -22.03 11.60
C THR A 668 -21.88 -20.57 11.13
N TRP A 669 -21.02 -19.71 11.68
CA TRP A 669 -21.01 -18.28 11.36
C TRP A 669 -20.68 -17.99 9.89
N VAL A 670 -21.46 -17.10 9.28
CA VAL A 670 -21.22 -16.54 7.94
C VAL A 670 -21.44 -15.03 7.97
N THR A 671 -20.95 -14.31 6.98
CA THR A 671 -21.13 -12.85 6.89
C THR A 671 -21.96 -12.42 5.68
N ARG A 672 -22.71 -11.33 5.84
CA ARG A 672 -23.31 -10.55 4.76
C ARG A 672 -22.75 -9.14 4.80
N THR A 673 -22.23 -8.65 3.67
CA THR A 673 -21.64 -7.32 3.56
C THR A 673 -22.55 -6.43 2.74
N TYR A 674 -23.13 -5.42 3.39
CA TYR A 674 -23.93 -4.38 2.77
C TYR A 674 -23.06 -3.17 2.48
N THR A 675 -23.22 -2.58 1.30
CA THR A 675 -22.39 -1.45 0.84
C THR A 675 -23.23 -0.46 0.07
N ALA A 676 -22.97 0.83 0.27
CA ALA A 676 -23.57 1.89 -0.50
C ALA A 676 -22.59 3.05 -0.68
N ALA A 677 -22.63 3.67 -1.85
CA ALA A 677 -22.02 4.97 -2.10
C ALA A 677 -23.13 5.90 -2.58
N ARG A 678 -23.08 7.18 -2.19
CA ARG A 678 -24.12 8.13 -2.59
C ARG A 678 -24.18 8.25 -4.11
N ASN A 679 -25.38 8.11 -4.68
CA ASN A 679 -25.70 7.99 -6.11
C ASN A 679 -25.08 6.74 -6.80
N GLY A 680 -24.73 5.71 -6.02
CA GLY A 680 -24.10 4.49 -6.48
C GLY A 680 -24.98 3.25 -6.35
N GLY A 681 -26.12 3.36 -5.66
CA GLY A 681 -26.97 2.23 -5.30
C GLY A 681 -26.46 1.45 -4.09
N ALA A 682 -27.32 0.60 -3.56
CA ALA A 682 -27.03 -0.29 -2.44
C ALA A 682 -26.83 -1.74 -2.90
N PHE A 683 -25.90 -2.45 -2.27
CA PHE A 683 -25.55 -3.83 -2.60
C PHE A 683 -25.40 -4.69 -1.34
N CYS A 684 -25.70 -5.98 -1.45
CA CYS A 684 -25.39 -7.02 -0.46
C CYS A 684 -24.53 -8.10 -1.14
N ASN A 685 -23.32 -8.32 -0.64
CA ASN A 685 -22.33 -9.24 -1.24
C ASN A 685 -22.12 -8.98 -2.74
N GLY A 686 -22.13 -7.71 -3.15
CA GLY A 686 -21.99 -7.27 -4.53
C GLY A 686 -23.26 -7.38 -5.39
N ASN A 687 -24.36 -7.94 -4.88
CA ASN A 687 -25.63 -7.98 -5.60
C ASN A 687 -26.48 -6.75 -5.25
N PRO A 688 -27.10 -6.07 -6.23
CA PRO A 688 -27.93 -4.91 -5.97
C PRO A 688 -29.15 -5.30 -5.11
N ILE A 689 -29.50 -4.43 -4.16
CA ILE A 689 -30.67 -4.58 -3.29
C ILE A 689 -31.61 -3.38 -3.47
N GLN A 690 -32.87 -3.58 -3.10
CA GLN A 690 -33.91 -2.56 -3.14
C GLN A 690 -34.89 -2.81 -1.99
N VAL A 691 -35.48 -1.74 -1.48
CA VAL A 691 -36.55 -1.84 -0.48
C VAL A 691 -37.76 -2.61 -1.03
N SER A 692 -38.63 -3.07 -0.13
CA SER A 692 -39.87 -3.76 -0.51
C SER A 692 -40.85 -2.83 -1.24
N LYS A 693 -41.92 -3.41 -1.82
CA LYS A 693 -43.02 -2.67 -2.46
C LYS A 693 -44.34 -2.80 -1.69
N VAL A 694 -44.27 -2.99 -0.38
CA VAL A 694 -45.45 -3.07 0.48
C VAL A 694 -46.01 -1.67 0.69
N HIS A 695 -47.28 -1.46 0.34
CA HIS A 695 -47.92 -0.14 0.36
C HIS A 695 -48.80 0.14 1.58
N ASP A 696 -48.99 -0.84 2.47
CA ASP A 696 -49.90 -0.73 3.60
C ASP A 696 -49.25 -1.34 4.86
N VAL A 697 -49.32 -0.62 5.97
CA VAL A 697 -48.82 -1.08 7.27
C VAL A 697 -49.41 -2.44 7.66
N ALA A 698 -50.68 -2.71 7.32
CA ALA A 698 -51.34 -3.99 7.58
C ALA A 698 -50.68 -5.20 6.92
N ASN A 699 -49.94 -4.98 5.83
CA ASN A 699 -49.23 -6.02 5.10
C ASN A 699 -47.72 -5.99 5.38
N SER A 700 -47.27 -5.19 6.35
CA SER A 700 -45.86 -4.95 6.60
C SER A 700 -45.27 -5.79 7.74
N LEU A 701 -43.98 -6.11 7.64
CA LEU A 701 -43.12 -6.59 8.72
C LEU A 701 -42.21 -5.45 9.17
N LEU A 702 -42.36 -5.05 10.42
CA LEU A 702 -41.63 -3.92 10.99
C LEU A 702 -40.56 -4.38 11.97
N VAL A 703 -39.54 -3.55 12.18
CA VAL A 703 -38.49 -3.78 13.18
C VAL A 703 -38.35 -2.53 14.05
N THR A 704 -37.92 -2.69 15.31
CA THR A 704 -37.64 -1.57 16.22
C THR A 704 -36.53 -1.96 17.18
N GLY A 705 -35.88 -0.96 17.80
CA GLY A 705 -35.08 -1.16 19.00
C GLY A 705 -35.61 -0.42 20.22
N PHE A 706 -35.01 -0.70 21.38
CA PHE A 706 -35.35 -0.10 22.67
C PHE A 706 -34.06 0.28 23.38
N GLY A 707 -33.98 1.54 23.82
CA GLY A 707 -32.91 2.01 24.68
C GLY A 707 -32.89 1.33 26.04
N TYR A 708 -31.72 1.32 26.68
CA TYR A 708 -31.51 0.72 28.00
C TYR A 708 -32.19 1.51 29.14
N GLU A 709 -32.42 2.81 28.94
CA GLU A 709 -33.09 3.68 29.91
C GLU A 709 -34.61 3.54 29.75
N HIS A 710 -35.29 3.02 30.78
CA HIS A 710 -36.74 2.85 30.78
C HIS A 710 -37.47 4.12 31.25
N ASP A 711 -37.30 5.21 30.51
CA ASP A 711 -37.91 6.51 30.77
C ASP A 711 -39.13 6.81 29.87
N GLU A 712 -39.53 8.07 29.76
CA GLU A 712 -40.67 8.48 28.91
C GLU A 712 -40.48 8.14 27.43
N CYS A 713 -39.26 8.24 26.89
CA CYS A 713 -38.96 7.82 25.51
C CYS A 713 -39.22 6.33 25.34
N TRP A 714 -38.71 5.52 26.28
CA TRP A 714 -38.94 4.07 26.26
C TRP A 714 -40.43 3.73 26.39
N ALA A 715 -41.14 4.37 27.31
CA ALA A 715 -42.57 4.15 27.50
C ALA A 715 -43.37 4.50 26.24
N GLN A 716 -43.03 5.61 25.58
CA GLN A 716 -43.63 6.01 24.32
C GLN A 716 -43.32 5.02 23.19
N ASN A 717 -42.08 4.51 23.14
CA ASN A 717 -41.68 3.51 22.17
C ASN A 717 -42.42 2.17 22.38
N MET A 718 -42.65 1.76 23.62
CA MET A 718 -43.48 0.59 23.95
C MET A 718 -44.94 0.75 23.50
N GLN A 719 -45.48 1.97 23.58
CA GLN A 719 -46.82 2.25 23.03
C GLN A 719 -46.85 2.14 21.51
N LEU A 720 -45.82 2.62 20.82
CA LEU A 720 -45.68 2.46 19.37
C LEU A 720 -45.54 0.98 19.00
N PHE A 721 -44.69 0.24 19.70
CA PHE A 721 -44.53 -1.20 19.52
C PHE A 721 -45.87 -1.93 19.67
N LYS A 722 -46.60 -1.70 20.78
CA LYS A 722 -47.94 -2.27 20.98
C LYS A 722 -48.87 -1.93 19.82
N HIS A 723 -48.93 -0.66 19.44
CA HIS A 723 -49.81 -0.22 18.36
C HIS A 723 -49.51 -0.95 17.05
N TYR A 724 -48.23 -1.01 16.65
CA TYR A 724 -47.84 -1.67 15.41
C TYR A 724 -47.96 -3.19 15.45
N THR A 725 -47.87 -3.82 16.63
CA THR A 725 -48.26 -5.23 16.76
C THR A 725 -49.76 -5.47 16.58
N ASP A 726 -50.61 -4.46 16.85
CA ASP A 726 -52.05 -4.55 16.65
C ASP A 726 -52.42 -4.37 15.16
N VAL A 727 -51.62 -3.64 14.37
CA VAL A 727 -51.99 -3.24 13.00
C VAL A 727 -51.12 -3.82 11.88
N ALA A 728 -49.89 -4.29 12.12
CA ALA A 728 -49.00 -4.86 11.10
C ALA A 728 -48.95 -6.41 11.16
N GLN A 729 -48.30 -7.07 10.20
CA GLN A 729 -48.14 -8.54 10.24
C GLN A 729 -47.21 -9.00 11.36
N GLY A 730 -46.35 -8.11 11.83
CA GLY A 730 -45.58 -8.31 13.04
C GLY A 730 -44.53 -7.23 13.22
N VAL A 731 -44.05 -7.14 14.45
CA VAL A 731 -42.91 -6.30 14.80
C VAL A 731 -41.80 -7.21 15.35
N ARG A 732 -40.55 -6.93 14.99
CA ARG A 732 -39.35 -7.60 15.51
C ARG A 732 -38.50 -6.62 16.32
N ARG A 733 -37.67 -7.16 17.19
CA ARG A 733 -36.62 -6.45 17.91
C ARG A 733 -35.36 -7.30 17.82
N LEU A 734 -34.51 -7.03 16.83
CA LEU A 734 -33.34 -7.87 16.57
C LEU A 734 -32.15 -7.46 17.44
N GLY A 735 -32.01 -6.17 17.76
CA GLY A 735 -31.00 -5.67 18.70
C GLY A 735 -29.68 -5.25 18.07
N SER A 736 -29.69 -4.88 16.78
CA SER A 736 -28.60 -4.21 16.08
C SER A 736 -29.22 -3.22 15.08
N ALA A 737 -29.01 -1.93 15.30
CA ALA A 737 -29.63 -0.87 14.52
C ALA A 737 -29.15 -0.87 13.05
N ALA A 738 -27.85 -1.09 12.83
CA ALA A 738 -27.26 -1.13 11.50
C ALA A 738 -27.80 -2.30 10.68
N ILE A 739 -28.01 -3.47 11.30
CA ILE A 739 -28.65 -4.63 10.65
C ILE A 739 -30.11 -4.36 10.33
N ASP A 740 -30.86 -3.80 11.28
CA ASP A 740 -32.29 -3.53 11.11
C ASP A 740 -32.52 -2.62 9.90
N MET A 741 -31.69 -1.58 9.72
CA MET A 741 -31.70 -0.73 8.53
C MET A 741 -31.29 -1.49 7.25
N CYS A 742 -30.28 -2.36 7.30
CA CYS A 742 -29.87 -3.17 6.14
C CYS A 742 -30.95 -4.18 5.71
N HIS A 743 -31.73 -4.71 6.65
CA HIS A 743 -32.87 -5.59 6.36
C HIS A 743 -34.01 -4.82 5.71
N VAL A 744 -34.25 -3.55 6.10
CA VAL A 744 -35.16 -2.65 5.39
C VAL A 744 -34.68 -2.39 3.96
N ALA A 745 -33.40 -2.04 3.79
CA ALA A 745 -32.79 -1.80 2.48
C ALA A 745 -32.84 -3.03 1.55
N SER A 746 -32.88 -4.23 2.13
CA SER A 746 -32.97 -5.50 1.39
C SER A 746 -34.41 -5.95 1.11
N GLY A 747 -35.40 -5.19 1.59
CA GLY A 747 -36.81 -5.55 1.51
C GLY A 747 -37.19 -6.79 2.33
N ILE A 748 -36.37 -7.17 3.32
CA ILE A 748 -36.67 -8.24 4.29
C ILE A 748 -37.66 -7.71 5.34
N ALA A 749 -37.47 -6.46 5.75
CA ALA A 749 -38.39 -5.69 6.56
C ALA A 749 -38.85 -4.46 5.79
N ASP A 750 -39.97 -3.86 6.20
CA ASP A 750 -40.58 -2.74 5.50
C ASP A 750 -40.27 -1.39 6.15
N ALA A 751 -40.00 -1.38 7.46
CA ALA A 751 -39.53 -0.20 8.17
C ALA A 751 -38.84 -0.53 9.50
N TYR A 752 -38.05 0.43 9.98
CA TYR A 752 -37.39 0.41 11.27
C TYR A 752 -37.49 1.78 11.96
N TRP A 753 -37.70 1.80 13.28
CA TRP A 753 -37.67 3.03 14.08
C TRP A 753 -36.98 2.83 15.43
N GLU A 754 -36.33 3.87 15.94
CA GLU A 754 -35.74 3.88 17.28
C GLU A 754 -35.46 5.31 17.79
N TYR A 755 -35.47 5.45 19.12
CA TYR A 755 -35.06 6.66 19.83
C TYR A 755 -33.66 6.50 20.46
N ARG A 756 -32.94 7.63 20.54
CA ARG A 756 -31.64 7.85 21.20
C ARG A 756 -30.44 7.08 20.64
N LEU A 757 -30.51 6.69 19.37
CA LEU A 757 -29.34 6.18 18.64
C LEU A 757 -28.22 7.23 18.53
N LYS A 758 -27.01 6.74 18.33
CA LYS A 758 -25.79 7.50 18.09
C LYS A 758 -25.48 7.57 16.59
N PRO A 759 -24.64 8.52 16.16
CA PRO A 759 -24.27 8.66 14.76
C PRO A 759 -23.62 7.41 14.15
N TRP A 760 -22.85 6.66 14.93
CA TRP A 760 -22.21 5.43 14.47
C TRP A 760 -23.19 4.27 14.24
N ASP A 761 -24.25 4.17 15.04
CA ASP A 761 -25.35 3.20 14.86
C ASP A 761 -26.11 3.44 13.53
N MET A 762 -26.25 4.70 13.12
CA MET A 762 -27.17 5.09 12.04
C MET A 762 -26.49 5.39 10.70
N ALA A 763 -25.30 6.00 10.71
CA ALA A 763 -24.75 6.64 9.52
C ALA A 763 -24.59 5.67 8.33
N ALA A 764 -24.19 4.41 8.61
CA ALA A 764 -24.02 3.41 7.55
C ALA A 764 -25.35 2.91 7.00
N GLY A 765 -26.26 2.52 7.90
CA GLY A 765 -27.56 1.96 7.57
C GLY A 765 -28.46 2.95 6.84
N VAL A 766 -28.47 4.22 7.25
CA VAL A 766 -29.25 5.28 6.60
C VAL A 766 -28.87 5.44 5.13
N LEU A 767 -27.57 5.53 4.82
CA LEU A 767 -27.12 5.64 3.42
C LEU A 767 -27.53 4.41 2.60
N ILE A 768 -27.42 3.21 3.20
CA ILE A 768 -27.80 1.96 2.54
C ILE A 768 -29.30 1.93 2.22
N VAL A 769 -30.16 2.42 3.14
CA VAL A 769 -31.61 2.53 2.89
C VAL A 769 -31.92 3.56 1.80
N GLU A 770 -31.32 4.76 1.87
CA GLU A 770 -31.51 5.81 0.87
C GLU A 770 -31.14 5.30 -0.54
N GLU A 771 -29.97 4.68 -0.69
CA GLU A 771 -29.49 4.16 -1.97
C GLU A 771 -30.25 2.90 -2.45
N ALA A 772 -30.97 2.22 -1.56
CA ALA A 772 -31.90 1.14 -1.90
C ALA A 772 -33.29 1.65 -2.32
N GLY A 773 -33.50 2.97 -2.33
CA GLY A 773 -34.76 3.62 -2.69
C GLY A 773 -35.76 3.80 -1.54
N GLY A 774 -35.30 3.68 -0.29
CA GLY A 774 -36.12 3.92 0.89
C GLY A 774 -36.24 5.39 1.29
N SER A 775 -36.97 5.64 2.38
CA SER A 775 -37.15 6.99 2.96
C SER A 775 -36.68 7.03 4.41
N VAL A 776 -36.11 8.16 4.80
CA VAL A 776 -35.51 8.39 6.12
C VAL A 776 -35.92 9.76 6.65
N THR A 777 -36.48 9.79 7.86
CA THR A 777 -36.78 11.02 8.61
C THR A 777 -36.47 10.82 10.09
N THR A 778 -36.55 11.88 10.87
CA THR A 778 -36.75 11.75 12.31
C THR A 778 -38.18 11.28 12.60
N MET A 779 -38.44 10.80 13.82
CA MET A 779 -39.77 10.27 14.17
C MET A 779 -40.85 11.35 14.29
N ASP A 780 -40.45 12.62 14.41
CA ASP A 780 -41.31 13.82 14.31
C ASP A 780 -41.40 14.37 12.86
N GLY A 781 -41.01 13.60 11.85
CA GLY A 781 -41.21 13.93 10.43
C GLY A 781 -40.26 14.98 9.85
N ARG A 782 -39.26 15.45 10.61
CA ARG A 782 -38.25 16.39 10.09
C ARG A 782 -37.25 15.67 9.18
N ALA A 783 -36.60 16.46 8.32
CA ALA A 783 -35.45 16.00 7.57
C ALA A 783 -34.36 15.46 8.52
N PHE A 784 -33.91 14.24 8.24
CA PHE A 784 -32.96 13.54 9.09
C PHE A 784 -31.54 14.08 8.94
N SER A 785 -30.85 14.21 10.08
CA SER A 785 -29.41 14.32 10.19
C SER A 785 -28.89 13.12 10.98
N VAL A 786 -27.74 12.57 10.58
CA VAL A 786 -27.01 11.53 11.33
C VAL A 786 -26.76 11.84 12.81
N PHE A 787 -26.84 13.12 13.20
CA PHE A 787 -26.65 13.55 14.58
C PHE A 787 -27.96 13.60 15.37
N ASP A 788 -29.13 13.45 14.73
CA ASP A 788 -30.42 13.39 15.42
C ASP A 788 -30.53 12.15 16.31
N ARG A 789 -31.36 12.25 17.35
CA ARG A 789 -31.58 11.16 18.33
C ARG A 789 -32.84 10.36 18.06
N SER A 790 -33.41 10.44 16.87
CA SER A 790 -34.55 9.60 16.52
C SER A 790 -34.54 9.38 15.03
N VAL A 791 -34.87 8.17 14.61
CA VAL A 791 -34.90 7.81 13.20
C VAL A 791 -36.11 6.93 12.93
N VAL A 792 -36.71 7.15 11.77
CA VAL A 792 -37.56 6.17 11.10
C VAL A 792 -37.04 6.00 9.68
N VAL A 793 -36.79 4.75 9.30
CA VAL A 793 -36.45 4.36 7.93
C VAL A 793 -37.55 3.44 7.41
N SER A 794 -37.88 3.52 6.12
CA SER A 794 -38.88 2.64 5.52
C SER A 794 -38.64 2.40 4.04
N ASN A 795 -39.45 1.53 3.45
CA ASN A 795 -39.54 1.33 2.01
C ASN A 795 -40.08 2.53 1.20
N GLY A 796 -40.41 3.64 1.87
CA GLY A 796 -40.95 4.87 1.27
C GLY A 796 -42.45 4.85 1.01
N PHE A 797 -43.05 3.68 0.77
CA PHE A 797 -44.48 3.55 0.51
C PHE A 797 -45.34 3.65 1.78
N ILE A 798 -44.85 3.14 2.91
CA ILE A 798 -45.57 3.20 4.20
C ILE A 798 -45.11 4.35 5.10
N HIS A 799 -44.17 5.18 4.66
CA HIS A 799 -43.51 6.18 5.50
C HIS A 799 -44.49 7.15 6.16
N GLU A 800 -45.39 7.74 5.37
CA GLU A 800 -46.42 8.67 5.86
C GLU A 800 -47.44 8.00 6.80
N GLN A 801 -47.76 6.73 6.58
CA GLN A 801 -48.65 5.98 7.47
C GLN A 801 -48.01 5.79 8.84
N LEU A 802 -46.70 5.55 8.89
CA LEU A 802 -45.95 5.44 10.13
C LEU A 802 -45.85 6.80 10.84
N LEU A 803 -45.53 7.87 10.10
CA LEU A 803 -45.42 9.23 10.65
C LEU A 803 -46.74 9.72 11.24
N GLY A 804 -47.89 9.41 10.62
CA GLY A 804 -49.21 9.76 11.15
C GLY A 804 -49.47 9.31 12.59
N LYS A 805 -48.75 8.26 13.06
CA LYS A 805 -48.77 7.84 14.46
C LYS A 805 -47.54 8.30 15.24
N MET A 806 -46.35 8.24 14.65
CA MET A 806 -45.09 8.53 15.34
C MET A 806 -44.93 10.02 15.65
N GLU A 807 -45.26 10.91 14.71
CA GLU A 807 -45.01 12.34 14.86
C GLU A 807 -45.73 12.95 16.08
N PRO A 808 -47.06 12.76 16.28
CA PRO A 808 -47.74 13.30 17.46
C PRO A 808 -47.21 12.72 18.78
N CYS A 809 -46.67 11.51 18.76
CA CYS A 809 -46.07 10.86 19.92
C CYS A 809 -44.70 11.48 20.24
N THR A 810 -43.87 11.70 19.22
CA THR A 810 -42.54 12.30 19.38
C THR A 810 -42.63 13.78 19.74
N THR A 811 -43.53 14.55 19.12
CA THR A 811 -43.74 15.97 19.45
C THR A 811 -44.10 16.15 20.93
N LYS A 812 -44.97 15.30 21.48
CA LYS A 812 -45.34 15.34 22.90
C LYS A 812 -44.16 15.11 23.83
N LEU A 813 -43.22 14.23 23.48
CA LEU A 813 -42.00 14.01 24.26
C LEU A 813 -41.12 15.27 24.27
N VAL A 814 -40.97 15.92 23.11
CA VAL A 814 -40.19 17.16 23.01
C VAL A 814 -40.85 18.27 23.84
N GLU A 815 -42.19 18.38 23.77
CA GLU A 815 -42.98 19.33 24.58
C GLU A 815 -42.92 19.03 26.09
N SER A 816 -42.78 17.76 26.50
CA SER A 816 -42.57 17.38 27.91
C SER A 816 -41.14 17.63 28.41
N GLY A 817 -40.26 18.15 27.57
CA GLY A 817 -38.89 18.53 27.91
C GLY A 817 -37.85 17.44 27.65
N ILE A 818 -38.20 16.38 26.92
CA ILE A 818 -37.24 15.35 26.53
C ILE A 818 -36.34 15.86 25.40
N ASP A 819 -35.04 15.83 25.63
CA ASP A 819 -34.03 16.26 24.66
C ASP A 819 -33.80 15.20 23.57
N LEU A 820 -34.46 15.40 22.43
CA LEU A 820 -34.23 14.70 21.17
C LEU A 820 -33.45 15.54 20.15
N SER A 821 -32.82 16.64 20.60
CA SER A 821 -31.94 17.43 19.73
C SER A 821 -30.68 16.64 19.35
N GLN A 822 -29.91 17.18 18.40
CA GLN A 822 -28.70 16.52 17.91
C GLN A 822 -27.76 16.14 19.06
N TRP A 823 -27.30 14.89 19.08
CA TRP A 823 -26.52 14.34 20.18
C TRP A 823 -25.18 15.05 20.38
N PHE A 824 -24.29 14.95 19.39
CA PHE A 824 -22.94 15.52 19.49
C PHE A 824 -22.33 15.70 18.11
N VAL A 825 -21.89 16.92 17.82
CA VAL A 825 -21.07 17.25 16.66
C VAL A 825 -19.65 17.55 17.15
N PRO A 826 -18.61 16.89 16.61
CA PRO A 826 -17.23 17.14 17.04
C PRO A 826 -16.84 18.63 16.94
N LYS A 827 -16.20 19.16 17.98
CA LYS A 827 -15.76 20.56 18.01
C LYS A 827 -14.76 20.83 16.89
N GLY A 828 -15.07 21.79 16.02
CA GLY A 828 -14.28 22.14 14.83
C GLY A 828 -14.77 21.51 13.52
N TYR A 829 -15.67 20.52 13.59
CA TYR A 829 -16.28 19.91 12.42
C TYR A 829 -17.35 20.82 11.80
N ARG A 830 -17.21 21.12 10.51
CA ARG A 830 -18.13 22.03 9.80
C ARG A 830 -19.44 21.33 9.46
N VAL A 831 -20.46 21.63 10.26
CA VAL A 831 -21.86 21.35 9.94
C VAL A 831 -22.35 22.48 9.05
N HIS A 832 -22.43 22.25 7.74
CA HIS A 832 -23.16 23.19 6.88
C HIS A 832 -24.64 23.02 7.18
N SER A 833 -25.23 23.99 7.89
CA SER A 833 -26.67 24.16 7.99
C SER A 833 -27.21 24.32 6.57
N GLY A 834 -28.08 23.41 6.13
CA GLY A 834 -28.58 23.36 4.77
C GLY A 834 -29.11 24.71 4.28
N ALA A 835 -28.61 25.15 3.14
CA ALA A 835 -29.29 26.04 2.21
C ALA A 835 -28.72 25.81 0.80
N GLN A 836 -29.54 25.22 -0.06
CA GLN A 836 -29.48 25.23 -1.53
C GLN A 836 -28.16 24.74 -2.18
N LEU A 837 -28.15 23.46 -2.57
CA LEU A 837 -27.42 23.01 -3.75
C LEU A 837 -28.40 23.10 -4.94
N GLU A 838 -28.24 24.13 -5.77
CA GLU A 838 -28.65 24.10 -7.20
C GLU A 838 -27.65 23.29 -8.03
#